data_AF-D7G0D3-F1
#
_entry.id   AF-D7G0D3-F1
#
_cell.length_a   1.000
_cell.length_b   1.000
_cell.length_c   1.000
_cell.angle_alpha   90.00
_cell.angle_beta   90.00
_cell.angle_gamma   90.00
#
_symmetry.space_group_name_H-M   'P 1'
#
loop_
_entity.id
_entity.type
_entity.pdbx_description
1 polymer ?
#
loop_
_entity_poly.entity_id
_entity_poly.type
_entity_poly.pdbx_seq_one_letter_code
_entity_poly.pdbx_strand_id
1 'polypeptide(L)'
;MAVYKYAPVAQDEREKAAASEAARSSSFSSPSGGGGGIGPLGVPHRRGGGDGDGDDGDSLISKRMPYCMAMLVLLAIVYVLARTENAACVCPSLADKPTIPVAELDGGESGAGGWSSADIPGVPTPPVSPPAAAAQCEPCPSCPVCPAAAPAVRGGGVAELTCADFDVGKCRKESLEQTTPHIIECSEAGEGGSQEVCHLPRPQRYAAVGQKGATLWMTGLSGSGKSTIAKALEEELVLRGGKHVYRLDGDNIRTGLNRDLGFSEADRGESVRRVGETSCLFSDSGTITIVSLVSPYRDARDAVRKRHEDQGIPFFEVFLDVPLEEVQRRDPKGLYKQVEEGKLKGFTGVDAPYEPPLNAELRLPNMEMTIQECVDALIRVLEAGGILTGGPSDPSGLPMPDGDEIIDLHVAPSEKAALMAFAETLPKVLITDIDLNWLQVIGEGWASPLKGFMREGALLQTIHFASLLVDPANTTGHYNFNEMDTAFDALPTHRPPNRVSMSVPIVLPCTGFTKESLESSGMTSAALVTKDGDIVAVINDFEIYANRKEEIVSRVFGVIDPGHPYIAHIYSGGDWLIGGEIQLLDRIRYNDGLDKWRLTATEVREEFAKKGADVVYAFQTRNPTHAGHAYLMRTAGEKLRDQGFKNPVLWLSPLGGWTKPDDVPLDVRVKQHEAVLAEGMLNPDTTVMAIWPSPMIYGGPTEVQFHAKSRRSGGASFFVVGRDPAGMKGSPEAQAAPDDDLYDAEHGRYVLWMSPGVGSMKMLEFSQVYYDKKTHTMTAPDPSRQDDFISISGSKMRQLAAQGAKPCPNDIPSDLLAANCIPPGFMVQTGWDIVCDYYQNVDTKEWVPWSKPVIEPPIAPHTNADGTFGTAPFQLGFTDPTTAKPASPWHDVPLDPGLGDGVFRFIVEIPMYQTAKMEVMKDVAFNPIMQDESKGKPRYYTYGVPFFNYGLLPQTWEDPFLKDKEGHGGDNDPLDVMEVGDGPLVMGTIVAVKVLGSLELIDEGETDHKIIALRVTDPNAANINNMDDLERYKPGMTARLVDWLKMYKTSDGKPPNSLAQDEPTTVDEALAVIQHTHERWQSLMAGQAEHDEDFWLGETPETAAGDGW
;
A
#
# COMPACT_ATOMS: atom_id res chain seq x y z
N MET A 1 -16.74 -22.82 10.24
CA MET A 1 -16.69 -23.76 9.12
C MET A 1 -18.02 -24.52 9.05
N ALA A 2 -18.74 -24.38 7.95
CA ALA A 2 -19.65 -25.39 7.43
C ALA A 2 -19.33 -25.48 5.93
N VAL A 3 -18.53 -26.47 5.57
CA VAL A 3 -18.09 -26.72 4.20
C VAL A 3 -19.25 -27.38 3.46
N TYR A 4 -19.89 -26.66 2.54
CA TYR A 4 -20.73 -27.31 1.53
C TYR A 4 -19.81 -27.95 0.49
N LYS A 5 -19.58 -29.26 0.64
CA LYS A 5 -19.07 -30.10 -0.44
C LYS A 5 -20.12 -30.15 -1.55
N TYR A 6 -19.81 -29.57 -2.70
CA TYR A 6 -20.51 -29.91 -3.94
C TYR A 6 -19.78 -31.10 -4.59
N ALA A 7 -20.46 -32.24 -4.64
CA ALA A 7 -20.16 -33.30 -5.60
C ALA A 7 -20.98 -33.04 -6.88
N PRO A 8 -20.49 -33.43 -8.07
CA PRO A 8 -21.01 -32.96 -9.35
C PRO A 8 -22.33 -33.65 -9.66
N VAL A 9 -23.37 -32.87 -10.00
CA VAL A 9 -24.59 -33.41 -10.60
C VAL A 9 -24.57 -33.06 -12.08
N ALA A 10 -24.76 -34.12 -12.86
CA ALA A 10 -24.63 -34.21 -14.29
C ALA A 10 -25.51 -33.21 -15.08
N GLN A 11 -24.86 -32.66 -16.09
CA GLN A 11 -25.32 -32.37 -17.44
C GLN A 11 -26.62 -33.10 -17.89
N ASP A 12 -27.81 -32.65 -17.45
CA ASP A 12 -29.09 -33.05 -18.10
C ASP A 12 -30.31 -32.12 -17.83
N GLU A 13 -30.12 -30.81 -17.61
CA GLU A 13 -31.25 -29.86 -17.53
C GLU A 13 -31.03 -28.57 -18.33
N ARG A 14 -30.56 -28.69 -19.58
CA ARG A 14 -30.61 -27.61 -20.59
C ARG A 14 -31.77 -27.71 -21.59
N GLU A 15 -32.67 -28.70 -21.46
CA GLU A 15 -33.75 -28.93 -22.44
C GLU A 15 -35.19 -28.67 -21.94
N LYS A 16 -35.42 -28.07 -20.76
CA LYS A 16 -36.79 -27.80 -20.26
C LYS A 16 -37.19 -26.33 -20.04
N ALA A 17 -36.31 -25.37 -20.35
CA ALA A 17 -36.64 -23.94 -20.28
C ALA A 17 -36.83 -23.26 -21.65
N ALA A 18 -36.90 -24.04 -22.75
CA ALA A 18 -37.17 -23.54 -24.10
C ALA A 18 -38.61 -23.83 -24.59
N ALA A 19 -39.55 -24.12 -23.68
CA ALA A 19 -40.91 -24.50 -24.01
C ALA A 19 -41.96 -23.79 -23.12
N SER A 20 -41.97 -22.45 -23.06
CA SER A 20 -43.17 -21.71 -22.63
C SER A 20 -43.39 -20.35 -23.30
N GLU A 21 -42.74 -20.07 -24.43
CA GLU A 21 -42.85 -18.77 -25.12
C GLU A 21 -43.33 -18.90 -26.58
N ALA A 22 -44.23 -19.86 -26.83
CA ALA A 22 -44.92 -20.02 -28.10
C ALA A 22 -46.41 -20.36 -27.90
N ALA A 23 -47.14 -19.52 -27.16
CA ALA A 23 -48.60 -19.54 -27.17
C ALA A 23 -49.19 -18.24 -26.60
N ARG A 24 -49.25 -17.18 -27.42
CA ARG A 24 -50.33 -16.17 -27.44
C ARG A 24 -50.05 -15.09 -28.48
N SER A 25 -50.34 -15.42 -29.73
CA SER A 25 -50.69 -14.41 -30.73
C SER A 25 -52.07 -14.74 -31.31
N SER A 26 -52.89 -13.69 -31.43
CA SER A 26 -53.97 -13.47 -32.40
C SER A 26 -55.41 -13.33 -31.86
N SER A 27 -56.07 -12.35 -32.49
CA SER A 27 -57.51 -12.04 -32.54
C SER A 27 -57.96 -10.99 -31.50
N PHE A 28 -58.69 -9.91 -31.80
CA PHE A 28 -59.52 -9.54 -32.96
C PHE A 28 -59.62 -7.99 -33.10
N SER A 29 -60.07 -7.59 -34.29
CA SER A 29 -60.21 -6.25 -34.88
C SER A 29 -61.31 -5.31 -34.35
N SER A 30 -61.20 -4.03 -34.72
CA SER A 30 -62.09 -2.86 -34.54
C SER A 30 -63.58 -3.05 -34.95
N PRO A 31 -64.52 -2.14 -34.58
CA PRO A 31 -64.74 -0.91 -35.37
C PRO A 31 -65.26 0.36 -34.63
N SER A 32 -64.91 1.53 -35.21
CA SER A 32 -65.62 2.81 -35.39
C SER A 32 -66.56 3.42 -34.31
N GLY A 33 -66.36 4.73 -34.05
CA GLY A 33 -67.47 5.71 -33.99
C GLY A 33 -67.39 6.87 -32.98
N GLY A 34 -67.10 8.09 -33.47
CA GLY A 34 -67.94 9.28 -33.21
C GLY A 34 -67.59 10.29 -32.10
N GLY A 35 -67.27 11.53 -32.53
CA GLY A 35 -67.55 12.81 -31.84
C GLY A 35 -66.59 13.21 -30.71
N GLY A 36 -66.03 14.40 -30.60
CA GLY A 36 -66.39 15.70 -31.16
C GLY A 36 -66.48 16.73 -30.03
N GLY A 37 -65.43 17.54 -29.84
CA GLY A 37 -65.59 18.96 -29.52
C GLY A 37 -65.31 19.50 -28.09
N ILE A 38 -64.64 20.66 -28.13
CA ILE A 38 -64.78 21.87 -27.28
C ILE A 38 -63.93 21.97 -25.99
N GLY A 39 -62.74 22.55 -26.14
CA GLY A 39 -62.49 23.95 -25.73
C GLY A 39 -61.85 24.24 -24.35
N PRO A 40 -61.11 25.35 -24.20
CA PRO A 40 -60.00 25.48 -23.24
C PRO A 40 -60.17 26.60 -22.19
N LEU A 41 -59.12 26.78 -21.37
CA LEU A 41 -58.74 27.97 -20.57
C LEU A 41 -59.48 28.26 -19.26
N GLY A 42 -58.69 28.43 -18.18
CA GLY A 42 -59.15 29.05 -16.94
C GLY A 42 -58.21 28.90 -15.74
N VAL A 43 -57.12 29.66 -15.71
CA VAL A 43 -56.41 30.09 -14.46
C VAL A 43 -56.86 31.55 -14.25
N PRO A 44 -57.26 32.07 -13.05
CA PRO A 44 -56.33 32.26 -11.91
C PRO A 44 -56.89 32.34 -10.46
N HIS A 45 -55.97 32.11 -9.49
CA HIS A 45 -55.78 32.74 -8.16
C HIS A 45 -56.96 33.08 -7.20
N ARG A 46 -56.88 32.59 -5.94
CA ARG A 46 -56.35 33.34 -4.74
C ARG A 46 -56.59 32.61 -3.38
N ARG A 47 -55.49 32.46 -2.64
CA ARG A 47 -55.18 32.68 -1.19
C ARG A 47 -56.08 32.20 -0.04
N GLY A 48 -55.37 31.63 0.95
CA GLY A 48 -55.66 31.53 2.40
C GLY A 48 -55.45 30.07 2.85
N GLY A 49 -54.57 29.66 3.77
CA GLY A 49 -53.88 30.28 4.89
C GLY A 49 -54.21 29.45 6.15
N GLY A 50 -53.21 28.74 6.73
CA GLY A 50 -53.26 28.18 8.10
C GLY A 50 -53.23 26.64 8.26
N ASP A 51 -52.07 26.15 8.71
CA ASP A 51 -51.72 25.02 9.61
C ASP A 51 -52.47 23.66 9.59
N GLY A 52 -51.67 22.59 9.52
CA GLY A 52 -52.03 21.21 9.91
C GLY A 52 -50.99 20.17 9.46
N ASP A 53 -50.22 19.63 10.41
CA ASP A 53 -49.29 18.50 10.28
C ASP A 53 -49.93 17.21 9.72
N GLY A 54 -49.13 16.35 9.07
CA GLY A 54 -49.53 14.99 8.69
C GLY A 54 -48.58 14.22 7.76
N ASP A 55 -47.44 13.80 8.30
CA ASP A 55 -46.81 12.47 8.18
C ASP A 55 -46.99 11.61 6.89
N ASP A 56 -45.91 11.47 6.12
CA ASP A 56 -45.70 10.39 5.12
C ASP A 56 -44.31 9.72 5.28
N GLY A 57 -43.65 9.89 6.44
CA GLY A 57 -42.35 9.31 6.76
C GLY A 57 -42.43 8.01 7.57
N ASP A 58 -43.43 7.88 8.44
CA ASP A 58 -43.53 6.75 9.37
C ASP A 58 -44.04 5.45 8.73
N SER A 59 -44.71 5.53 7.58
CA SER A 59 -45.25 4.37 6.85
C SER A 59 -44.17 3.41 6.32
N LEU A 60 -42.99 3.92 5.96
CA LEU A 60 -41.87 3.12 5.45
C LEU A 60 -41.00 2.52 6.56
N ILE A 61 -40.86 3.24 7.68
CA ILE A 61 -40.11 2.76 8.86
C ILE A 61 -40.91 1.65 9.56
N SER A 62 -42.21 1.86 9.78
CA SER A 62 -43.14 0.87 10.36
C SER A 62 -43.16 -0.46 9.59
N LYS A 63 -43.03 -0.42 8.24
CA LYS A 63 -43.04 -1.62 7.39
C LYS A 63 -41.71 -2.38 7.36
N ARG A 64 -40.56 -1.73 7.62
CA ARG A 64 -39.22 -2.36 7.56
C ARG A 64 -38.66 -2.75 8.93
N MET A 65 -39.08 -2.07 10.00
CA MET A 65 -38.63 -2.37 11.37
C MET A 65 -38.83 -3.83 11.81
N PRO A 66 -39.93 -4.52 11.46
CA PRO A 66 -40.11 -5.93 11.80
C PRO A 66 -39.07 -6.84 11.14
N TYR A 67 -38.62 -6.52 9.93
CA TYR A 67 -37.60 -7.28 9.20
C TYR A 67 -36.21 -7.04 9.77
N CYS A 68 -35.88 -5.79 10.12
CA CYS A 68 -34.62 -5.45 10.78
C CYS A 68 -34.51 -6.08 12.19
N MET A 69 -35.61 -6.08 12.95
CA MET A 69 -35.70 -6.74 14.26
C MET A 69 -35.62 -8.26 14.13
N ALA A 70 -36.29 -8.86 13.13
CA ALA A 70 -36.19 -10.29 12.87
C ALA A 70 -34.76 -10.71 12.49
N MET A 71 -34.04 -9.88 11.72
CA MET A 71 -32.65 -10.14 11.33
C MET A 71 -31.68 -9.99 12.51
N LEU A 72 -31.89 -9.00 13.39
CA LEU A 72 -31.14 -8.84 14.63
C LEU A 72 -31.39 -10.00 15.62
N VAL A 73 -32.63 -10.48 15.72
CA VAL A 73 -32.98 -11.66 16.52
C VAL A 73 -32.37 -12.92 15.92
N LEU A 74 -32.35 -13.08 14.59
CA LEU A 74 -31.68 -14.20 13.95
C LEU A 74 -30.16 -14.17 14.18
N LEU A 75 -29.54 -13.00 14.08
CA LEU A 75 -28.10 -12.81 14.37
C LEU A 75 -27.78 -13.05 15.85
N ALA A 76 -28.65 -12.63 16.76
CA ALA A 76 -28.52 -12.93 18.19
C ALA A 76 -28.72 -14.41 18.50
N ILE A 77 -29.67 -15.09 17.83
CA ILE A 77 -29.88 -16.54 17.95
C ILE A 77 -28.67 -17.30 17.39
N VAL A 78 -28.14 -16.91 16.22
CA VAL A 78 -26.91 -17.51 15.66
C VAL A 78 -25.72 -17.26 16.58
N TYR A 79 -25.59 -16.07 17.15
CA TYR A 79 -24.53 -15.72 18.10
C TYR A 79 -24.62 -16.52 19.41
N VAL A 80 -25.84 -16.75 19.92
CA VAL A 80 -26.07 -17.58 21.12
C VAL A 80 -25.86 -19.07 20.81
N LEU A 81 -26.40 -19.58 19.70
CA LEU A 81 -26.25 -20.98 19.28
C LEU A 81 -24.77 -21.33 19.01
N ALA A 82 -24.02 -20.43 18.38
CA ALA A 82 -22.58 -20.60 18.16
C ALA A 82 -21.74 -20.61 19.46
N ARG A 83 -22.28 -20.10 20.58
CA ARG A 83 -21.64 -20.16 21.90
C ARG A 83 -22.15 -21.31 22.78
N THR A 84 -23.32 -21.87 22.50
CA THR A 84 -23.90 -22.95 23.31
C THR A 84 -23.53 -24.36 22.85
N GLU A 85 -22.95 -24.54 21.67
CA GLU A 85 -22.52 -25.87 21.19
C GLU A 85 -21.16 -26.35 21.75
N ASN A 86 -20.45 -25.55 22.54
CA ASN A 86 -19.17 -25.93 23.17
C ASN A 86 -19.28 -26.34 24.65
N ALA A 87 -20.38 -26.98 25.03
CA ALA A 87 -20.54 -27.59 26.36
C ALA A 87 -21.10 -29.03 26.26
N ALA A 88 -20.46 -29.88 25.45
CA ALA A 88 -20.60 -31.32 25.55
C ALA A 88 -19.21 -31.94 25.68
N CYS A 89 -18.88 -32.28 26.93
CA CYS A 89 -17.71 -33.05 27.32
C CYS A 89 -17.66 -34.36 26.52
N VAL A 90 -16.66 -34.51 25.64
CA VAL A 90 -16.27 -35.80 25.06
C VAL A 90 -14.77 -35.97 25.34
N CYS A 91 -14.45 -36.73 26.39
CA CYS A 91 -13.11 -37.27 26.59
C CYS A 91 -12.74 -38.18 25.41
N PRO A 92 -11.55 -38.03 24.78
CA PRO A 92 -11.03 -39.03 23.87
C PRO A 92 -10.57 -40.26 24.66
N SER A 93 -10.94 -41.43 24.16
CA SER A 93 -10.36 -42.72 24.54
C SER A 93 -8.86 -42.73 24.28
N LEU A 94 -8.06 -42.78 25.35
CA LEU A 94 -6.65 -43.15 25.32
C LEU A 94 -6.57 -44.69 25.31
N ALA A 95 -6.38 -45.27 24.13
CA ALA A 95 -5.78 -46.58 24.00
C ALA A 95 -4.27 -46.38 23.78
N ASP A 96 -3.48 -47.28 24.38
CA ASP A 96 -2.02 -47.42 24.30
C ASP A 96 -1.16 -46.49 25.17
N LYS A 97 -1.05 -46.84 26.47
CA LYS A 97 0.26 -46.98 27.15
C LYS A 97 0.20 -48.04 28.26
N PRO A 98 1.32 -48.73 28.57
CA PRO A 98 1.36 -49.88 29.46
C PRO A 98 1.25 -49.50 30.95
N THR A 99 0.71 -50.47 31.68
CA THR A 99 0.42 -50.55 33.11
C THR A 99 1.63 -50.36 34.03
N ILE A 100 1.35 -49.87 35.26
CA ILE A 100 1.79 -50.38 36.60
C ILE A 100 1.36 -49.37 37.70
N PRO A 101 0.99 -49.82 38.93
CA PRO A 101 -0.34 -49.62 39.49
C PRO A 101 -0.45 -48.57 40.60
N VAL A 102 -1.69 -48.11 40.82
CA VAL A 102 -2.11 -47.39 42.03
C VAL A 102 -2.94 -48.36 42.89
N ALA A 103 -2.61 -48.44 44.18
CA ALA A 103 -3.43 -49.11 45.17
C ALA A 103 -4.55 -48.16 45.66
N GLU A 104 -5.73 -48.74 45.74
CA GLU A 104 -7.03 -48.30 46.23
C GLU A 104 -7.01 -47.35 47.44
N LEU A 105 -8.03 -46.48 47.54
CA LEU A 105 -9.08 -46.67 48.55
C LEU A 105 -10.28 -45.74 48.34
N ASP A 106 -11.44 -46.40 48.41
CA ASP A 106 -12.84 -46.01 48.42
C ASP A 106 -13.27 -44.65 49.00
N GLY A 107 -14.22 -44.03 48.30
CA GLY A 107 -15.62 -43.96 48.75
C GLY A 107 -16.00 -42.89 49.80
N GLY A 108 -17.01 -42.08 49.48
CA GLY A 108 -17.79 -41.38 50.51
C GLY A 108 -18.46 -40.08 50.05
N GLU A 109 -19.79 -40.12 50.03
CA GLU A 109 -20.72 -39.10 49.55
C GLU A 109 -20.89 -37.86 50.47
N SER A 110 -21.49 -36.83 49.86
CA SER A 110 -22.50 -35.91 50.42
C SER A 110 -22.06 -34.68 51.22
N GLY A 111 -22.77 -33.57 50.99
CA GLY A 111 -22.99 -32.55 52.02
C GLY A 111 -22.84 -31.10 51.57
N ALA A 112 -23.94 -30.47 51.16
CA ALA A 112 -24.08 -29.02 51.03
C ALA A 112 -24.09 -28.33 52.42
N GLY A 113 -23.63 -27.08 52.48
CA GLY A 113 -23.89 -26.18 53.62
C GLY A 113 -22.83 -25.09 53.76
N GLY A 114 -23.26 -23.83 53.61
CA GLY A 114 -22.37 -22.68 53.63
C GLY A 114 -22.15 -22.01 55.00
N TRP A 115 -21.53 -20.84 54.88
CA TRP A 115 -21.38 -19.72 55.83
C TRP A 115 -20.11 -19.64 56.68
N SER A 116 -19.76 -18.37 56.87
CA SER A 116 -18.51 -17.75 57.26
C SER A 116 -18.19 -17.77 58.76
N SER A 117 -16.95 -17.32 59.02
CA SER A 117 -16.38 -16.69 60.22
C SER A 117 -15.63 -17.58 61.23
N ALA A 118 -14.32 -17.31 61.28
CA ALA A 118 -13.31 -17.44 62.33
C ALA A 118 -13.49 -18.48 63.46
N ASP A 119 -12.59 -19.47 63.53
CA ASP A 119 -11.60 -19.62 64.60
C ASP A 119 -10.68 -20.85 64.34
N ILE A 120 -9.39 -20.69 64.67
CA ILE A 120 -8.25 -21.60 64.40
C ILE A 120 -8.23 -22.78 65.41
N PRO A 121 -7.86 -24.02 65.02
CA PRO A 121 -6.60 -24.60 65.52
C PRO A 121 -5.88 -25.63 64.61
N GLY A 122 -4.53 -25.55 64.60
CA GLY A 122 -3.67 -26.76 64.58
C GLY A 122 -2.76 -26.97 63.36
N VAL A 123 -1.50 -26.55 63.46
CA VAL A 123 -0.36 -27.18 62.75
C VAL A 123 0.81 -27.34 63.75
N PRO A 124 1.52 -28.50 63.79
CA PRO A 124 2.50 -28.83 64.81
C PRO A 124 3.94 -28.41 64.47
N THR A 125 4.72 -28.16 65.52
CA THR A 125 6.17 -27.84 65.53
C THR A 125 7.08 -29.08 65.42
N PRO A 126 8.29 -28.94 64.84
CA PRO A 126 9.49 -29.67 65.25
C PRO A 126 10.61 -28.75 65.81
N PRO A 127 11.67 -29.30 66.43
CA PRO A 127 12.13 -28.85 67.75
C PRO A 127 13.39 -27.94 67.76
N VAL A 128 13.55 -27.25 68.89
CA VAL A 128 14.70 -26.41 69.26
C VAL A 128 15.72 -27.21 70.07
N SER A 129 17.02 -26.99 69.80
CA SER A 129 18.13 -27.24 70.74
C SER A 129 19.31 -26.29 70.43
N PRO A 130 20.15 -25.94 71.43
CA PRO A 130 20.68 -24.59 71.67
C PRO A 130 22.09 -24.33 71.09
N PRO A 131 22.56 -23.07 71.01
CA PRO A 131 23.89 -22.79 70.49
C PRO A 131 24.98 -22.99 71.55
N ALA A 132 25.99 -23.79 71.21
CA ALA A 132 27.23 -23.96 71.95
C ALA A 132 28.39 -23.23 71.24
N ALA A 133 29.16 -22.48 72.04
CA ALA A 133 30.57 -22.12 71.92
C ALA A 133 31.16 -21.76 70.54
N ALA A 134 31.53 -20.48 70.38
CA ALA A 134 32.45 -20.01 69.34
C ALA A 134 33.88 -20.50 69.64
N ALA A 135 34.37 -21.44 68.81
CA ALA A 135 35.78 -21.77 68.68
C ALA A 135 36.38 -21.00 67.49
N GLN A 136 37.63 -20.59 67.66
CA GLN A 136 38.40 -19.67 66.84
C GLN A 136 38.77 -20.27 65.46
N CYS A 137 38.66 -19.48 64.39
CA CYS A 137 39.28 -19.77 63.10
C CYS A 137 40.47 -18.82 62.85
N GLU A 138 41.58 -19.40 62.38
CA GLU A 138 42.84 -18.73 62.01
C GLU A 138 42.72 -17.91 60.70
N PRO A 139 43.52 -16.84 60.51
CA PRO A 139 43.42 -15.96 59.34
C PRO A 139 44.16 -16.48 58.09
N CYS A 140 43.48 -16.39 56.93
CA CYS A 140 44.02 -16.66 55.60
C CYS A 140 44.80 -15.43 55.05
N PRO A 141 45.93 -15.59 54.32
CA PRO A 141 46.88 -14.50 54.02
C PRO A 141 46.52 -13.57 52.83
N SER A 142 45.27 -13.46 52.38
CA SER A 142 44.95 -12.67 51.18
C SER A 142 43.56 -11.98 51.15
N CYS A 143 42.97 -11.66 52.30
CA CYS A 143 41.70 -10.90 52.37
C CYS A 143 41.93 -9.46 52.89
N PRO A 144 41.53 -8.39 52.17
CA PRO A 144 41.72 -7.00 52.59
C PRO A 144 40.77 -6.49 53.68
N VAL A 145 39.84 -7.29 54.21
CA VAL A 145 38.78 -6.79 55.10
C VAL A 145 38.51 -7.73 56.28
N CYS A 146 39.44 -7.80 57.23
CA CYS A 146 39.16 -8.32 58.57
C CYS A 146 39.68 -7.33 59.63
N PRO A 147 38.81 -6.64 60.39
CA PRO A 147 39.23 -5.64 61.37
C PRO A 147 39.83 -6.31 62.61
N ALA A 148 41.12 -6.07 62.83
CA ALA A 148 41.81 -6.38 64.07
C ALA A 148 41.35 -5.42 65.20
N ALA A 149 41.15 -6.01 66.37
CA ALA A 149 41.19 -5.44 67.72
C ALA A 149 41.14 -3.90 67.86
N ALA A 150 40.03 -3.42 68.45
CA ALA A 150 39.88 -2.06 68.95
C ALA A 150 41.03 -1.67 69.92
N PRO A 151 41.65 -0.50 69.78
CA PRO A 151 42.60 0.00 70.77
C PRO A 151 41.83 0.56 71.98
N ALA A 152 42.31 0.23 73.17
CA ALA A 152 41.87 0.87 74.40
C ALA A 152 42.22 2.36 74.38
N VAL A 153 41.21 3.24 74.33
CA VAL A 153 41.38 4.67 74.57
C VAL A 153 41.06 4.98 76.02
N ARG A 154 42.12 5.31 76.77
CA ARG A 154 42.04 5.98 78.07
C ARG A 154 41.53 7.41 77.88
N GLY A 155 40.68 7.81 78.82
CA GLY A 155 40.35 9.17 79.27
C GLY A 155 40.76 10.37 78.41
N GLY A 156 39.76 11.03 77.85
CA GLY A 156 39.81 12.41 77.36
C GLY A 156 38.40 12.81 76.93
N GLY A 157 37.85 13.86 77.55
CA GLY A 157 36.41 14.17 77.56
C GLY A 157 35.74 14.19 76.18
N VAL A 158 34.58 13.54 76.09
CA VAL A 158 33.66 13.64 74.97
C VAL A 158 32.43 14.39 75.48
N ALA A 159 32.12 15.52 74.87
CA ALA A 159 30.87 16.23 75.08
C ALA A 159 29.71 15.31 74.68
N GLU A 160 28.64 15.31 75.47
CA GLU A 160 27.38 14.64 75.13
C GLU A 160 26.85 15.22 73.80
N LEU A 161 26.98 14.48 72.70
CA LEU A 161 26.19 14.71 71.49
C LEU A 161 24.76 14.29 71.82
N THR A 162 23.86 15.27 71.89
CA THR A 162 22.44 15.00 72.07
C THR A 162 21.82 14.60 70.73
N CYS A 163 20.71 13.86 70.76
CA CYS A 163 19.95 13.46 69.56
C CYS A 163 19.49 14.64 68.67
N ALA A 164 19.65 15.88 69.15
CA ALA A 164 19.35 17.11 68.41
C ALA A 164 20.45 17.51 67.39
N ASP A 165 21.64 16.91 67.45
CA ASP A 165 22.79 17.25 66.60
C ASP A 165 23.03 16.25 65.44
N PHE A 166 22.17 15.22 65.30
CA PHE A 166 22.30 14.21 64.25
C PHE A 166 21.54 14.63 62.97
N ASP A 167 22.29 15.12 61.98
CA ASP A 167 21.75 15.47 60.66
C ASP A 167 21.55 14.20 59.81
N VAL A 168 20.34 13.66 59.89
CA VAL A 168 19.89 12.49 59.12
C VAL A 168 19.99 12.75 57.60
N GLY A 169 19.80 13.99 57.15
CA GLY A 169 19.89 14.37 55.75
C GLY A 169 21.32 14.22 55.23
N LYS A 170 22.30 14.71 56.01
CA LYS A 170 23.73 14.56 55.70
C LYS A 170 24.16 13.09 55.67
N CYS A 171 23.76 12.30 56.67
CA CYS A 171 24.10 10.88 56.73
C CYS A 171 23.49 10.08 55.54
N ARG A 172 22.26 10.39 55.13
CA ARG A 172 21.65 9.78 53.92
C ARG A 172 22.43 10.13 52.66
N LYS A 173 22.80 11.39 52.50
CA LYS A 173 23.55 11.86 51.33
C LYS A 173 24.89 11.13 51.20
N GLU A 174 25.65 11.06 52.31
CA GLU A 174 26.93 10.34 52.36
C GLU A 174 26.76 8.84 52.08
N SER A 175 25.68 8.21 52.57
CA SER A 175 25.38 6.80 52.28
C SER A 175 24.99 6.54 50.81
N LEU A 176 24.25 7.46 50.19
CA LEU A 176 23.87 7.34 48.78
C LEU A 176 25.08 7.52 47.86
N GLU A 177 25.98 8.45 48.18
CA GLU A 177 27.25 8.66 47.46
C GLU A 177 28.18 7.44 47.52
N GLN A 178 28.03 6.59 48.54
CA GLN A 178 28.81 5.37 48.74
C GLN A 178 28.13 4.09 48.18
N THR A 179 26.94 4.21 47.58
CA THR A 179 26.23 3.05 47.05
C THR A 179 26.91 2.58 45.76
N THR A 180 27.34 1.31 45.72
CA THR A 180 27.98 0.71 44.54
C THR A 180 27.01 0.68 43.35
N PRO A 181 27.46 0.98 42.11
CA PRO A 181 26.61 0.86 40.94
C PRO A 181 26.12 -0.58 40.75
N HIS A 182 24.84 -0.71 40.38
CA HIS A 182 24.08 -1.91 40.00
C HIS A 182 24.90 -3.21 39.85
N ILE A 183 24.79 -4.12 40.82
CA ILE A 183 25.20 -5.53 40.64
C ILE A 183 24.09 -6.20 39.81
N ILE A 184 24.45 -6.71 38.63
CA ILE A 184 23.54 -7.49 37.77
C ILE A 184 23.70 -8.96 38.16
N GLU A 185 22.66 -9.55 38.76
CA GLU A 185 22.68 -10.93 39.28
C GLU A 185 22.28 -11.99 38.25
N CYS A 186 21.95 -11.58 37.02
CA CYS A 186 21.45 -12.47 35.99
C CYS A 186 22.60 -13.19 35.25
N SER A 187 22.49 -14.51 35.09
CA SER A 187 23.50 -15.34 34.41
C SER A 187 23.63 -15.10 32.90
N GLU A 188 22.61 -14.52 32.26
CA GLU A 188 22.58 -14.26 30.80
C GLU A 188 23.27 -12.94 30.43
N ALA A 189 23.45 -12.02 31.39
CA ALA A 189 24.30 -10.85 31.23
C ALA A 189 25.73 -11.22 31.69
N GLY A 190 26.71 -11.18 30.79
CA GLY A 190 28.13 -11.29 31.19
C GLY A 190 28.53 -10.17 32.18
N GLU A 191 29.72 -10.25 32.79
CA GLU A 191 30.24 -9.15 33.63
C GLU A 191 30.23 -7.82 32.83
N GLY A 192 29.44 -6.86 33.29
CA GLY A 192 29.25 -5.57 32.61
C GLY A 192 28.17 -5.53 31.51
N GLY A 193 27.37 -6.58 31.34
CA GLY A 193 26.22 -6.62 30.41
C GLY A 193 25.03 -5.76 30.86
N SER A 194 24.05 -5.53 29.99
CA SER A 194 22.82 -4.77 30.29
C SER A 194 21.75 -5.64 30.98
N GLN A 195 20.96 -5.08 31.91
CA GLN A 195 19.78 -5.76 32.46
C GLN A 195 18.72 -6.09 31.40
N GLU A 196 18.76 -5.43 30.25
CA GLU A 196 17.82 -5.62 29.14
C GLU A 196 17.87 -7.02 28.53
N VAL A 197 19.00 -7.74 28.67
CA VAL A 197 19.13 -9.12 28.16
C VAL A 197 18.27 -10.09 28.99
N CYS A 198 17.95 -9.74 30.23
CA CYS A 198 17.29 -10.62 31.20
C CYS A 198 15.80 -10.32 31.39
N HIS A 199 15.25 -9.35 30.65
CA HIS A 199 13.87 -8.90 30.77
C HIS A 199 13.26 -8.67 29.39
N LEU A 200 11.92 -8.75 29.29
CA LEU A 200 11.22 -8.39 28.06
C LEU A 200 11.61 -6.95 27.65
N PRO A 201 12.18 -6.70 26.45
CA PRO A 201 12.59 -5.37 26.04
C PRO A 201 11.42 -4.38 26.08
N ARG A 202 11.71 -3.13 26.47
CA ARG A 202 10.68 -2.08 26.56
C ARG A 202 9.85 -1.89 25.30
N PRO A 203 10.41 -1.90 24.07
CA PRO A 203 9.60 -1.76 22.86
C PRO A 203 8.52 -2.84 22.75
N GLN A 204 8.86 -4.10 23.05
CA GLN A 204 7.90 -5.21 23.02
C GLN A 204 6.84 -5.07 24.12
N ARG A 205 7.25 -4.65 25.32
CA ARG A 205 6.33 -4.39 26.43
C ARG A 205 5.36 -3.26 26.11
N TYR A 206 5.86 -2.12 25.66
CA TYR A 206 5.04 -0.96 25.30
C TYR A 206 4.07 -1.29 24.19
N ALA A 207 4.52 -2.03 23.16
CA ALA A 207 3.67 -2.52 22.08
C ALA A 207 2.51 -3.37 22.62
N ALA A 208 2.80 -4.33 23.50
CA ALA A 208 1.77 -5.19 24.09
C ALA A 208 0.76 -4.44 24.96
N VAL A 209 1.20 -3.40 25.68
CA VAL A 209 0.33 -2.56 26.53
C VAL A 209 -0.42 -1.50 25.71
N GLY A 210 0.00 -1.23 24.46
CA GLY A 210 -0.62 -0.22 23.60
C GLY A 210 -0.31 1.23 24.00
N GLN A 211 0.80 1.44 24.73
CA GLN A 211 1.31 2.74 25.17
C GLN A 211 2.78 2.61 25.64
N LYS A 212 3.50 3.73 25.63
CA LYS A 212 4.79 3.86 26.33
C LYS A 212 4.54 4.37 27.73
N GLY A 213 5.40 3.99 28.68
CA GLY A 213 5.37 4.63 29.98
C GLY A 213 6.11 5.95 29.96
N ALA A 214 5.60 6.91 30.73
CA ALA A 214 6.16 8.26 30.83
C ALA A 214 5.78 8.87 32.18
N THR A 215 6.55 9.84 32.65
CA THR A 215 6.22 10.58 33.86
C THR A 215 5.80 12.01 33.55
N LEU A 216 4.57 12.37 33.90
CA LEU A 216 4.11 13.76 33.94
C LEU A 216 4.30 14.29 35.36
N TRP A 217 5.32 15.12 35.53
CA TRP A 217 5.68 15.71 36.81
C TRP A 217 5.00 17.07 37.01
N MET A 218 3.84 17.08 37.66
CA MET A 218 3.10 18.30 37.96
C MET A 218 3.66 19.02 39.18
N THR A 219 4.18 20.24 38.97
CA THR A 219 4.73 21.11 40.03
C THR A 219 3.99 22.44 40.10
N GLY A 220 3.92 23.04 41.29
CA GLY A 220 3.27 24.34 41.51
C GLY A 220 2.95 24.57 42.99
N LEU A 221 2.56 25.78 43.35
CA LEU A 221 2.16 26.13 44.72
C LEU A 221 0.99 25.26 45.24
N SER A 222 0.87 25.11 46.56
CA SER A 222 -0.32 24.46 47.13
C SER A 222 -1.58 25.21 46.67
N GLY A 223 -2.64 24.52 46.26
CA GLY A 223 -3.84 25.17 45.71
C GLY A 223 -3.76 25.59 44.23
N SER A 224 -2.64 25.34 43.54
CA SER A 224 -2.48 25.68 42.10
C SER A 224 -3.31 24.82 41.13
N GLY A 225 -4.12 23.86 41.61
CA GLY A 225 -4.98 23.02 40.76
C GLY A 225 -4.37 21.69 40.28
N LYS A 226 -3.14 21.33 40.72
CA LYS A 226 -2.48 20.05 40.38
C LYS A 226 -3.38 18.83 40.56
N SER A 227 -3.96 18.63 41.74
CA SER A 227 -4.81 17.45 42.02
C SER A 227 -6.07 17.42 41.15
N THR A 228 -6.66 18.59 40.86
CA THR A 228 -7.85 18.71 40.01
C THR A 228 -7.55 18.31 38.57
N ILE A 229 -6.49 18.86 37.98
CA ILE A 229 -6.11 18.57 36.60
C ILE A 229 -5.58 17.14 36.46
N ALA A 230 -4.75 16.68 37.42
CA ALA A 230 -4.25 15.31 37.43
C ALA A 230 -5.38 14.27 37.46
N LYS A 231 -6.42 14.51 38.26
CA LYS A 231 -7.60 13.65 38.32
C LYS A 231 -8.38 13.68 37.01
N ALA A 232 -8.63 14.85 36.44
CA ALA A 232 -9.34 14.98 35.17
C ALA A 232 -8.58 14.29 34.02
N LEU A 233 -7.25 14.43 33.98
CA LEU A 233 -6.40 13.74 33.00
C LEU A 233 -6.43 12.23 33.18
N GLU A 234 -6.34 11.74 34.43
CA GLU A 234 -6.45 10.30 34.75
C GLU A 234 -7.80 9.73 34.30
N GLU A 235 -8.91 10.43 34.58
CA GLU A 235 -10.25 10.04 34.13
C GLU A 235 -10.34 10.00 32.60
N GLU A 236 -9.84 11.03 31.90
CA GLU A 236 -9.88 11.09 30.43
C GLU A 236 -9.05 9.95 29.80
N LEU A 237 -7.80 9.77 30.23
CA LEU A 237 -6.90 8.76 29.68
C LEU A 237 -7.37 7.32 29.99
N VAL A 238 -7.87 7.04 31.19
CA VAL A 238 -8.31 5.70 31.57
C VAL A 238 -9.69 5.38 30.99
N LEU A 239 -10.69 6.21 31.27
CA LEU A 239 -12.08 5.89 30.96
C LEU A 239 -12.43 6.09 29.49
N ARG A 240 -11.76 7.03 28.82
CA ARG A 240 -12.02 7.31 27.39
C ARG A 240 -10.87 6.85 26.50
N GLY A 241 -9.63 7.00 26.96
CA GLY A 241 -8.43 6.60 26.22
C GLY A 241 -8.05 5.12 26.35
N GLY A 242 -8.62 4.38 27.32
CA GLY A 242 -8.25 2.99 27.58
C GLY A 242 -6.79 2.78 28.00
N LYS A 243 -6.16 3.81 28.58
CA LYS A 243 -4.73 3.81 28.93
C LYS A 243 -4.49 3.39 30.38
N HIS A 244 -3.36 2.74 30.60
CA HIS A 244 -2.80 2.43 31.91
C HIS A 244 -2.15 3.67 32.49
N VAL A 245 -2.84 4.32 33.41
CA VAL A 245 -2.38 5.52 34.11
C VAL A 245 -2.36 5.23 35.60
N TYR A 246 -1.35 5.76 36.30
CA TYR A 246 -1.33 5.73 37.75
C TYR A 246 -0.83 7.05 38.31
N ARG A 247 -1.56 7.59 39.28
CA ARG A 247 -1.28 8.88 39.90
C ARG A 247 -0.55 8.72 41.23
N LEU A 248 0.66 9.28 41.33
CA LEU A 248 1.44 9.36 42.57
C LEU A 248 1.26 10.75 43.18
N ASP A 249 0.63 10.84 44.35
CA ASP A 249 0.33 12.10 44.99
C ASP A 249 0.67 12.10 46.50
N GLY A 250 0.41 13.23 47.15
CA GLY A 250 0.64 13.37 48.57
C GLY A 250 -0.29 12.51 49.45
N ASP A 251 -1.36 11.92 48.92
CA ASP A 251 -2.34 11.16 49.70
C ASP A 251 -1.95 9.66 49.73
N ASN A 252 -1.50 9.09 48.61
CA ASN A 252 -1.07 7.69 48.53
C ASN A 252 0.41 7.48 48.91
N ILE A 253 1.32 8.38 48.55
CA ILE A 253 2.75 8.21 48.86
C ILE A 253 3.03 8.49 50.35
N ARG A 254 2.44 9.54 50.92
CA ARG A 254 2.75 10.02 52.27
C ARG A 254 2.29 9.09 53.38
N THR A 255 1.25 8.30 53.13
CA THR A 255 0.72 7.32 54.08
C THR A 255 1.42 5.96 53.97
N GLY A 256 2.08 5.70 52.83
CA GLY A 256 2.81 4.47 52.54
C GLY A 256 4.33 4.67 52.51
N LEU A 257 4.88 4.80 51.29
CA LEU A 257 6.32 4.83 51.00
C LEU A 257 7.08 5.94 51.74
N ASN A 258 6.44 7.09 51.99
CA ASN A 258 7.06 8.26 52.63
C ASN A 258 6.52 8.53 54.05
N ARG A 259 5.93 7.52 54.72
CA ARG A 259 5.34 7.69 56.06
C ARG A 259 6.37 8.01 57.16
N ASP A 260 7.64 7.74 56.90
CA ASP A 260 8.79 8.01 57.77
C ASP A 260 9.37 9.43 57.60
N LEU A 261 8.89 10.21 56.62
CA LEU A 261 9.44 11.53 56.28
C LEU A 261 8.66 12.68 56.94
N GLY A 262 9.40 13.63 57.52
CA GLY A 262 8.87 14.86 58.10
C GLY A 262 8.66 15.98 57.08
N PHE A 263 8.73 17.23 57.55
CA PHE A 263 8.57 18.44 56.73
C PHE A 263 9.86 19.26 56.59
N SER A 264 11.00 18.73 57.05
CA SER A 264 12.31 19.36 56.88
C SER A 264 12.68 19.47 55.40
N GLU A 265 13.61 20.36 55.06
CA GLU A 265 14.10 20.49 53.69
C GLU A 265 14.68 19.16 53.15
N ALA A 266 15.49 18.47 53.96
CA ALA A 266 16.06 17.18 53.63
C ALA A 266 15.00 16.09 53.40
N ASP A 267 13.96 16.04 54.24
CA ASP A 267 12.85 15.07 54.07
C ASP A 267 11.98 15.39 52.85
N ARG A 268 11.81 16.67 52.49
CA ARG A 268 11.15 17.08 51.25
C ARG A 268 11.95 16.64 50.03
N GLY A 269 13.27 16.81 50.07
CA GLY A 269 14.18 16.33 49.03
C GLY A 269 14.11 14.81 48.86
N GLU A 270 14.17 14.07 49.97
CA GLU A 270 14.05 12.60 49.95
C GLU A 270 12.67 12.13 49.46
N SER A 271 11.60 12.85 49.82
CA SER A 271 10.25 12.56 49.33
C SER A 271 10.17 12.68 47.80
N VAL A 272 10.74 13.74 47.23
CA VAL A 272 10.83 13.94 45.78
C VAL A 272 11.68 12.85 45.13
N ARG A 273 12.84 12.51 45.71
CA ARG A 273 13.72 11.45 45.20
C ARG A 273 13.03 10.08 45.16
N ARG A 274 12.37 9.68 46.26
CA ARG A 274 11.64 8.39 46.33
C ARG A 274 10.52 8.31 45.32
N VAL A 275 9.77 9.39 45.15
CA VAL A 275 8.70 9.44 44.13
C VAL A 275 9.29 9.43 42.71
N GLY A 276 10.43 10.08 42.48
CA GLY A 276 11.14 10.01 41.20
C GLY A 276 11.62 8.61 40.83
N GLU A 277 12.18 7.85 41.77
CA GLU A 277 12.54 6.44 41.51
C GLU A 277 11.30 5.57 41.29
N THR A 278 10.24 5.79 42.09
CA THR A 278 8.98 5.06 41.95
C THR A 278 8.35 5.34 40.58
N SER A 279 8.35 6.59 40.13
CA SER A 279 7.80 6.96 38.83
C SER A 279 8.60 6.36 37.67
N CYS A 280 9.92 6.21 37.81
CA CYS A 280 10.73 5.44 36.84
C CYS A 280 10.25 3.99 36.74
N LEU A 281 10.02 3.30 37.85
CA LEU A 281 9.55 1.91 37.84
C LEU A 281 8.17 1.75 37.18
N PHE A 282 7.23 2.63 37.52
CA PHE A 282 5.91 2.63 36.87
C PHE A 282 6.03 2.92 35.37
N SER A 283 6.85 3.88 34.98
CA SER A 283 7.04 4.24 33.57
C SER A 283 7.82 3.16 32.79
N ASP A 284 8.79 2.49 33.38
CA ASP A 284 9.47 1.34 32.77
C ASP A 284 8.49 0.21 32.45
N SER A 285 7.49 0.00 33.31
CA SER A 285 6.45 -1.03 33.10
C SER A 285 5.44 -0.69 31.99
N GLY A 286 5.48 0.53 31.45
CA GLY A 286 4.54 1.00 30.43
C GLY A 286 3.43 1.90 30.96
N THR A 287 3.42 2.22 32.26
CA THR A 287 2.37 3.06 32.87
C THR A 287 2.64 4.54 32.64
N ILE A 288 1.61 5.31 32.27
CA ILE A 288 1.68 6.78 32.29
C ILE A 288 1.54 7.23 33.75
N THR A 289 2.65 7.70 34.32
CA THR A 289 2.73 8.06 35.73
C THR A 289 2.47 9.56 35.89
N ILE A 290 1.40 9.93 36.60
CA ILE A 290 1.11 11.33 36.91
C ILE A 290 1.59 11.62 38.33
N VAL A 291 2.63 12.44 38.47
CA VAL A 291 3.12 12.87 39.79
C VAL A 291 2.51 14.22 40.14
N SER A 292 1.82 14.31 41.28
CA SER A 292 1.14 15.51 41.75
C SER A 292 1.71 15.99 43.09
N LEU A 293 2.90 16.59 43.05
CA LEU A 293 3.62 17.07 44.24
C LEU A 293 3.92 18.57 44.16
N VAL A 294 4.05 19.24 45.30
CA VAL A 294 4.51 20.64 45.32
C VAL A 294 5.93 20.75 44.76
N SER A 295 6.82 19.80 45.11
CA SER A 295 8.20 19.68 44.59
C SER A 295 8.92 21.03 44.40
N PRO A 296 9.14 21.80 45.47
CA PRO A 296 9.42 23.24 45.38
C PRO A 296 10.81 23.61 44.87
N TYR A 297 11.80 22.72 44.98
CA TYR A 297 13.20 23.01 44.66
C TYR A 297 13.55 22.50 43.28
N ARG A 298 14.19 23.33 42.45
CA ARG A 298 14.58 22.98 41.08
C ARG A 298 15.56 21.82 41.06
N ASP A 299 16.62 21.88 41.85
CA ASP A 299 17.66 20.84 41.91
C ASP A 299 17.08 19.43 42.14
N ALA A 300 16.04 19.32 42.96
CA ALA A 300 15.37 18.05 43.21
C ALA A 300 14.56 17.56 42.00
N ARG A 301 13.90 18.46 41.28
CA ARG A 301 13.17 18.11 40.04
C ARG A 301 14.13 17.77 38.90
N ASP A 302 15.22 18.53 38.77
CA ASP A 302 16.27 18.29 37.79
C ASP A 302 16.98 16.94 38.01
N ALA A 303 17.20 16.55 39.28
CA ALA A 303 17.71 15.22 39.61
C ALA A 303 16.75 14.09 39.20
N VAL A 304 15.44 14.29 39.39
CA VAL A 304 14.43 13.31 38.95
C VAL A 304 14.38 13.24 37.42
N ARG A 305 14.39 14.38 36.73
CA ARG A 305 14.47 14.46 35.27
C ARG A 305 15.68 13.69 34.75
N LYS A 306 16.86 13.99 35.26
CA LYS A 306 18.10 13.29 34.91
C LYS A 306 18.00 11.79 35.14
N ARG A 307 17.37 11.35 36.24
CA ARG A 307 17.18 9.92 36.51
C ARG A 307 16.30 9.22 35.46
N HIS A 308 15.30 9.90 34.93
CA HIS A 308 14.47 9.37 33.83
C HIS A 308 15.27 9.36 32.51
N GLU A 309 16.02 10.42 32.22
CA GLU A 309 16.90 10.52 31.05
C GLU A 309 17.97 9.43 31.03
N ASP A 310 18.65 9.19 32.16
CA ASP A 310 19.65 8.13 32.33
C ASP A 310 19.06 6.73 32.06
N GLN A 311 17.75 6.57 32.29
CA GLN A 311 17.02 5.34 32.01
C GLN A 311 16.38 5.35 30.63
N GLY A 312 16.42 6.42 29.84
CA GLY A 312 15.69 6.50 28.56
C GLY A 312 14.16 6.51 28.71
N ILE A 313 13.64 7.06 29.81
CA ILE A 313 12.20 7.19 30.09
C ILE A 313 11.75 8.63 29.82
N PRO A 314 10.67 8.86 29.05
CA PRO A 314 10.14 10.21 28.83
C PRO A 314 9.68 10.89 30.14
N PHE A 315 10.10 12.14 30.33
CA PHE A 315 9.77 12.96 31.49
C PHE A 315 9.24 14.33 31.04
N PHE A 316 8.04 14.69 31.49
CA PHE A 316 7.37 15.95 31.17
C PHE A 316 7.13 16.74 32.45
N GLU A 317 7.87 17.82 32.65
CA GLU A 317 7.63 18.75 33.76
C GLU A 317 6.48 19.70 33.39
N VAL A 318 5.41 19.62 34.19
CA VAL A 318 4.19 20.41 34.00
C VAL A 318 4.12 21.46 35.09
N PHE A 319 4.33 22.72 34.72
CA PHE A 319 4.27 23.84 35.64
C PHE A 319 2.86 24.41 35.73
N LEU A 320 2.23 24.23 36.88
CA LEU A 320 0.95 24.84 37.22
C LEU A 320 1.20 26.26 37.71
N ASP A 321 1.28 27.18 36.75
CA ASP A 321 1.68 28.55 36.96
C ASP A 321 0.50 29.39 37.47
N VAL A 322 0.37 29.46 38.78
CA VAL A 322 -0.66 30.23 39.47
C VAL A 322 0.02 31.12 40.52
N PRO A 323 -0.19 32.44 40.48
CA PRO A 323 0.37 33.36 41.46
C PRO A 323 -0.02 33.03 42.91
N LEU A 324 0.85 33.39 43.85
CA LEU A 324 0.64 33.15 45.29
C LEU A 324 -0.69 33.73 45.79
N GLU A 325 -1.01 34.95 45.37
CA GLU A 325 -2.23 35.67 45.77
C GLU A 325 -3.50 34.90 45.40
N GLU A 326 -3.52 34.28 44.21
CA GLU A 326 -4.67 33.50 43.77
C GLU A 326 -4.78 32.18 44.55
N VAL A 327 -3.68 31.46 44.77
CA VAL A 327 -3.75 30.20 45.53
C VAL A 327 -4.12 30.42 46.99
N GLN A 328 -3.74 31.56 47.58
CA GLN A 328 -4.22 32.04 48.88
C GLN A 328 -5.71 32.36 48.85
N ARG A 329 -6.21 33.00 47.79
CA ARG A 329 -7.64 33.27 47.62
C ARG A 329 -8.46 31.97 47.49
N ARG A 330 -7.93 30.97 46.78
CA ARG A 330 -8.59 29.66 46.57
C ARG A 330 -8.63 28.82 47.85
N ASP A 331 -7.52 28.80 48.60
CA ASP A 331 -7.24 28.00 49.81
C ASP A 331 -8.14 26.76 50.03
N PRO A 332 -8.14 25.78 49.11
CA PRO A 332 -9.14 24.70 49.08
C PRO A 332 -9.05 23.76 50.30
N LYS A 333 -7.91 23.75 51.00
CA LYS A 333 -7.66 22.92 52.18
C LYS A 333 -7.54 23.74 53.47
N GLY A 334 -7.76 25.06 53.43
CA GLY A 334 -7.61 25.96 54.59
C GLY A 334 -6.17 26.04 55.12
N LEU A 335 -5.17 25.73 54.29
CA LEU A 335 -3.76 25.64 54.69
C LEU A 335 -3.12 27.03 54.75
N TYR A 336 -3.44 27.92 53.80
CA TYR A 336 -2.92 29.29 53.82
C TYR A 336 -3.43 30.06 55.02
N LYS A 337 -4.72 29.91 55.35
CA LYS A 337 -5.30 30.45 56.59
C LYS A 337 -4.61 29.93 57.85
N GLN A 338 -4.22 28.65 57.88
CA GLN A 338 -3.49 28.08 59.03
C GLN A 338 -2.05 28.60 59.15
N VAL A 339 -1.41 28.93 58.02
CA VAL A 339 -0.09 29.59 58.02
C VAL A 339 -0.21 31.03 58.54
N GLU A 340 -1.22 31.78 58.08
CA GLU A 340 -1.53 33.12 58.59
C GLU A 340 -1.82 33.13 60.11
N GLU A 341 -2.51 32.10 60.61
CA GLU A 341 -2.78 31.89 62.03
C GLU A 341 -1.56 31.37 62.82
N GLY A 342 -0.41 31.15 62.17
CA GLY A 342 0.85 30.69 62.77
C GLY A 342 0.86 29.21 63.19
N LYS A 343 -0.15 28.43 62.78
CA LYS A 343 -0.31 27.01 63.11
C LYS A 343 0.54 26.09 62.24
N LEU A 344 0.91 26.53 61.04
CA LEU A 344 1.81 25.85 60.11
C LEU A 344 3.02 26.74 59.84
N LYS A 345 4.23 26.21 59.99
CA LYS A 345 5.50 26.91 59.72
C LYS A 345 6.26 26.23 58.59
N GLY A 346 7.03 27.00 57.82
CA GLY A 346 7.86 26.46 56.72
C GLY A 346 7.03 26.07 55.49
N PHE A 347 5.89 26.74 55.27
CA PHE A 347 5.00 26.46 54.14
C PHE A 347 5.56 27.05 52.85
N THR A 348 5.62 26.23 51.80
CA THR A 348 6.13 26.62 50.48
C THR A 348 5.33 27.78 49.88
N GLY A 349 6.02 28.82 49.42
CA GLY A 349 5.44 30.05 48.88
C GLY A 349 5.18 31.14 49.91
N VAL A 350 5.32 30.86 51.22
CA VAL A 350 5.17 31.85 52.30
C VAL A 350 6.45 31.94 53.13
N ASP A 351 6.78 30.88 53.88
CA ASP A 351 7.96 30.84 54.78
C ASP A 351 9.11 29.99 54.22
N ALA A 352 8.84 29.19 53.16
CA ALA A 352 9.83 28.40 52.42
C ALA A 352 9.72 28.72 50.92
N PRO A 353 10.82 28.74 50.15
CA PRO A 353 10.77 29.16 48.76
C PRO A 353 10.05 28.14 47.87
N TYR A 354 9.42 28.63 46.81
CA TYR A 354 9.06 27.85 45.64
C TYR A 354 9.89 28.37 44.48
N GLU A 355 10.62 27.49 43.82
CA GLU A 355 11.46 27.84 42.68
C GLU A 355 10.76 27.38 41.39
N PRO A 356 10.19 28.30 40.60
CA PRO A 356 9.55 27.96 39.34
C PRO A 356 10.53 27.26 38.38
N PRO A 357 10.07 26.26 37.60
CA PRO A 357 10.91 25.65 36.59
C PRO A 357 11.28 26.65 35.50
N LEU A 358 12.50 26.54 34.99
CA LEU A 358 13.02 27.42 33.93
C LEU A 358 12.64 26.93 32.53
N ASN A 359 12.62 25.61 32.34
CA ASN A 359 12.42 24.94 31.05
C ASN A 359 11.38 23.81 31.18
N ALA A 360 10.18 24.12 31.70
CA ALA A 360 9.11 23.12 31.76
C ALA A 360 8.63 22.76 30.35
N GLU A 361 8.39 21.47 30.09
CA GLU A 361 7.80 21.00 28.83
C GLU A 361 6.41 21.59 28.61
N LEU A 362 5.66 21.85 29.68
CA LEU A 362 4.36 22.51 29.60
C LEU A 362 4.15 23.48 30.77
N ARG A 363 3.77 24.72 30.43
CA ARG A 363 3.29 25.72 31.39
C ARG A 363 1.78 25.85 31.26
N LEU A 364 1.07 25.70 32.37
CA LEU A 364 -0.40 25.74 32.44
C LEU A 364 -0.85 26.94 33.29
N PRO A 365 -1.17 28.10 32.67
CA PRO A 365 -1.77 29.24 33.35
C PRO A 365 -3.26 28.99 33.59
N ASN A 366 -3.60 28.05 34.48
CA ASN A 366 -4.97 27.55 34.66
C ASN A 366 -5.97 28.54 35.30
N MET A 367 -5.59 29.81 35.45
CA MET A 367 -6.54 30.89 35.75
C MET A 367 -7.29 31.34 34.49
N GLU A 368 -6.70 31.11 33.31
CA GLU A 368 -7.19 31.56 32.00
C GLU A 368 -7.73 30.39 31.16
N MET A 369 -7.59 29.17 31.67
CA MET A 369 -7.99 27.94 30.99
C MET A 369 -9.02 27.19 31.82
N THR A 370 -9.98 26.57 31.14
CA THR A 370 -10.84 25.55 31.71
C THR A 370 -10.04 24.29 32.05
N ILE A 371 -10.62 23.42 32.89
CA ILE A 371 -10.01 22.11 33.21
C ILE A 371 -9.83 21.29 31.93
N GLN A 372 -10.81 21.31 31.03
CA GLN A 372 -10.76 20.54 29.78
C GLN A 372 -9.63 21.06 28.87
N GLU A 373 -9.48 22.37 28.69
CA GLU A 373 -8.39 22.93 27.89
C GLU A 373 -7.00 22.55 28.46
N CYS A 374 -6.86 22.45 29.79
CA CYS A 374 -5.64 21.97 30.43
C CYS A 374 -5.38 20.48 30.14
N VAL A 375 -6.44 19.65 30.19
CA VAL A 375 -6.37 18.22 29.86
C VAL A 375 -5.99 18.02 28.39
N ASP A 376 -6.65 18.74 27.48
CA ASP A 376 -6.38 18.66 26.05
C ASP A 376 -4.93 19.05 25.72
N ALA A 377 -4.38 20.05 26.41
CA ALA A 377 -2.97 20.43 26.26
C ALA A 377 -2.01 19.32 26.72
N LEU A 378 -2.31 18.63 27.81
CA LEU A 378 -1.51 17.51 28.32
C LEU A 378 -1.60 16.30 27.39
N ILE A 379 -2.78 15.99 26.86
CA ILE A 379 -2.97 14.92 25.87
C ILE A 379 -2.14 15.21 24.61
N ARG A 380 -2.17 16.43 24.08
CA ARG A 380 -1.34 16.82 22.92
C ARG A 380 0.16 16.59 23.15
N VAL A 381 0.66 16.86 24.37
CA VAL A 381 2.06 16.60 24.72
C VAL A 381 2.36 15.08 24.70
N LEU A 382 1.44 14.26 25.22
CA LEU A 382 1.60 12.80 25.21
C LEU A 382 1.47 12.19 23.81
N GLU A 383 0.60 12.74 22.97
CA GLU A 383 0.48 12.37 21.55
C GLU A 383 1.77 12.71 20.79
N ALA A 384 2.26 13.96 20.92
CA ALA A 384 3.50 14.40 20.29
C ALA A 384 4.73 13.59 20.74
N GLY A 385 4.74 13.15 22.01
CA GLY A 385 5.78 12.26 22.53
C GLY A 385 5.64 10.79 22.11
N GLY A 386 4.59 10.42 21.37
CA GLY A 386 4.30 9.04 20.99
C GLY A 386 4.05 8.13 22.20
N ILE A 387 3.53 8.69 23.30
CA ILE A 387 3.31 7.98 24.57
C ILE A 387 2.02 7.17 24.53
N LEU A 388 1.01 7.67 23.83
CA LEU A 388 -0.31 7.03 23.76
C LEU A 388 -0.36 5.82 22.81
N THR A 389 0.75 5.45 22.18
CA THR A 389 0.88 4.28 21.32
C THR A 389 1.98 3.36 21.84
N GLY A 390 1.81 2.06 21.66
CA GLY A 390 2.81 1.06 22.09
C GLY A 390 3.85 0.75 21.04
N GLY A 391 3.48 0.92 19.77
CA GLY A 391 4.32 0.61 18.61
C GLY A 391 5.46 1.61 18.39
N PRO A 392 6.32 1.34 17.39
CA PRO A 392 7.34 2.27 16.95
C PRO A 392 6.71 3.62 16.59
N SER A 393 7.46 4.68 16.84
CA SER A 393 7.08 6.04 16.49
C SER A 393 8.15 6.62 15.60
N ASP A 394 7.75 7.23 14.50
CA ASP A 394 8.64 8.01 13.66
C ASP A 394 9.26 9.15 14.50
N PRO A 395 10.59 9.39 14.45
CA PRO A 395 11.23 10.49 15.18
C PRO A 395 10.63 11.88 14.90
N SER A 396 10.02 12.07 13.72
CA SER A 396 9.31 13.29 13.34
C SER A 396 7.89 13.39 13.92
N GLY A 397 7.38 12.33 14.56
CA GLY A 397 6.00 12.24 15.06
C GLY A 397 4.96 11.90 14.00
N LEU A 398 5.36 11.64 12.75
CA LEU A 398 4.45 11.21 11.68
C LEU A 398 3.96 9.77 11.91
N PRO A 399 2.75 9.40 11.40
CA PRO A 399 2.23 8.05 11.55
C PRO A 399 3.17 7.02 10.93
N MET A 400 3.37 5.88 11.60
CA MET A 400 4.02 4.72 10.99
C MET A 400 3.09 4.09 9.92
N PRO A 401 3.67 3.45 8.88
CA PRO A 401 2.90 2.64 7.95
C PRO A 401 2.12 1.52 8.66
N ASP A 402 1.12 0.99 7.98
CA ASP A 402 0.35 -0.13 8.49
C ASP A 402 1.22 -1.37 8.68
N GLY A 403 1.08 -2.03 9.84
CA GLY A 403 1.99 -3.10 10.27
C GLY A 403 3.20 -2.61 11.05
N ASP A 404 3.29 -1.31 11.35
CA ASP A 404 4.34 -0.69 12.16
C ASP A 404 5.77 -0.87 11.61
N GLU A 405 5.90 -1.24 10.34
CA GLU A 405 7.15 -1.46 9.61
C GLU A 405 7.18 -0.57 8.35
N ILE A 406 8.34 0.00 8.05
CA ILE A 406 8.59 0.63 6.74
C ILE A 406 9.02 -0.48 5.79
N ILE A 407 8.16 -0.80 4.82
CA ILE A 407 8.45 -1.80 3.81
C ILE A 407 9.24 -1.16 2.66
N ASP A 408 10.41 -1.73 2.40
CA ASP A 408 11.22 -1.47 1.21
C ASP A 408 11.75 -2.83 0.72
N LEU A 409 11.28 -3.26 -0.45
CA LEU A 409 11.61 -4.58 -1.00
C LEU A 409 12.75 -4.54 -2.01
N HIS A 410 13.42 -3.40 -2.15
CA HIS A 410 14.62 -3.32 -2.99
C HIS A 410 15.72 -4.20 -2.39
N VAL A 411 16.29 -5.07 -3.21
CA VAL A 411 17.48 -5.82 -2.83
C VAL A 411 18.66 -4.86 -2.60
N ALA A 412 19.50 -5.17 -1.61
CA ALA A 412 20.68 -4.38 -1.34
C ALA A 412 21.60 -4.29 -2.58
N PRO A 413 22.24 -3.13 -2.85
CA PRO A 413 23.10 -2.97 -4.03
C PRO A 413 24.22 -4.03 -4.16
N SER A 414 24.69 -4.58 -3.04
CA SER A 414 25.70 -5.64 -3.00
C SER A 414 25.19 -7.03 -3.44
N GLU A 415 23.89 -7.28 -3.37
CA GLU A 415 23.27 -8.58 -3.63
C GLU A 415 22.61 -8.65 -5.01
N LYS A 416 22.33 -7.48 -5.61
CA LYS A 416 21.65 -7.35 -6.91
C LYS A 416 22.26 -8.20 -8.03
N ALA A 417 23.58 -8.19 -8.19
CA ALA A 417 24.23 -8.95 -9.26
C ALA A 417 24.02 -10.48 -9.10
N ALA A 418 24.03 -10.97 -7.86
CA ALA A 418 23.75 -12.37 -7.57
C ALA A 418 22.27 -12.71 -7.79
N LEU A 419 21.36 -11.82 -7.38
CA LEU A 419 19.92 -12.01 -7.60
C LEU A 419 19.57 -11.97 -9.09
N MET A 420 20.16 -11.08 -9.88
CA MET A 420 19.97 -11.03 -11.33
C MET A 420 20.43 -12.33 -12.00
N ALA A 421 21.63 -12.81 -11.68
CA ALA A 421 22.14 -14.08 -12.21
C ALA A 421 21.24 -15.27 -11.82
N PHE A 422 20.66 -15.25 -10.62
CA PHE A 422 19.67 -16.25 -10.20
C PHE A 422 18.36 -16.10 -11.01
N ALA A 423 17.84 -14.88 -11.15
CA ALA A 423 16.61 -14.59 -11.87
C ALA A 423 16.67 -15.00 -13.36
N GLU A 424 17.83 -14.90 -13.99
CA GLU A 424 18.07 -15.41 -15.35
C GLU A 424 17.80 -16.92 -15.48
N THR A 425 18.01 -17.70 -14.41
CA THR A 425 17.75 -19.15 -14.40
C THR A 425 16.30 -19.54 -14.08
N LEU A 426 15.51 -18.62 -13.54
CA LEU A 426 14.13 -18.88 -13.10
C LEU A 426 13.15 -19.00 -14.28
N PRO A 427 12.00 -19.67 -14.11
CA PRO A 427 10.87 -19.49 -15.02
C PRO A 427 10.43 -18.02 -15.03
N LYS A 428 9.90 -17.57 -16.17
CA LYS A 428 9.56 -16.16 -16.41
C LYS A 428 8.05 -15.94 -16.34
N VAL A 429 7.63 -14.85 -15.71
CA VAL A 429 6.24 -14.39 -15.66
C VAL A 429 6.16 -13.03 -16.30
N LEU A 430 5.31 -12.90 -17.32
CA LEU A 430 5.08 -11.63 -18.00
C LEU A 430 4.27 -10.70 -17.09
N ILE A 431 4.71 -9.45 -16.97
CA ILE A 431 3.97 -8.39 -16.28
C ILE A 431 3.60 -7.28 -17.28
N THR A 432 2.39 -6.75 -17.16
CA THR A 432 1.92 -5.60 -17.95
C THR A 432 2.42 -4.28 -17.35
N ASP A 433 2.19 -3.16 -18.06
CA ASP A 433 2.49 -1.82 -17.52
C ASP A 433 1.70 -1.53 -16.23
N ILE A 434 0.46 -2.05 -16.10
CA ILE A 434 -0.36 -1.92 -14.88
C ILE A 434 0.24 -2.76 -13.75
N ASP A 435 0.68 -3.98 -14.05
CA ASP A 435 1.33 -4.86 -13.07
C ASP A 435 2.65 -4.26 -12.58
N LEU A 436 3.41 -3.59 -13.45
CA LEU A 436 4.63 -2.85 -13.07
C LEU A 436 4.31 -1.69 -12.11
N ASN A 437 3.20 -0.96 -12.34
CA ASN A 437 2.74 0.05 -11.38
C ASN A 437 2.38 -0.59 -10.02
N TRP A 438 1.71 -1.75 -10.00
CA TRP A 438 1.41 -2.47 -8.76
C TRP A 438 2.66 -3.02 -8.06
N LEU A 439 3.62 -3.51 -8.83
CA LEU A 439 4.91 -3.96 -8.33
C LEU A 439 5.65 -2.80 -7.64
N GLN A 440 5.59 -1.59 -8.21
CA GLN A 440 6.11 -0.38 -7.57
C GLN A 440 5.37 -0.02 -6.28
N VAL A 441 4.03 -0.10 -6.29
CA VAL A 441 3.19 0.13 -5.10
C VAL A 441 3.60 -0.80 -3.94
N ILE A 442 3.82 -2.07 -4.23
CA ILE A 442 4.23 -3.05 -3.23
C ILE A 442 5.68 -2.80 -2.80
N GLY A 443 6.60 -2.74 -3.76
CA GLY A 443 8.04 -2.69 -3.51
C GLY A 443 8.51 -1.44 -2.77
N GLU A 444 7.81 -0.32 -2.94
CA GLU A 444 8.09 0.95 -2.26
C GLU A 444 7.22 1.19 -1.01
N GLY A 445 6.52 0.16 -0.52
CA GLY A 445 5.84 0.16 0.78
C GLY A 445 4.50 0.88 0.83
N TRP A 446 3.93 1.30 -0.31
CA TRP A 446 2.62 1.96 -0.35
C TRP A 446 1.49 1.04 0.16
N ALA A 447 1.62 -0.27 -0.12
CA ALA A 447 0.70 -1.31 0.31
C ALA A 447 1.06 -2.00 1.64
N SER A 448 1.94 -1.40 2.46
CA SER A 448 2.38 -1.96 3.75
C SER A 448 1.20 -2.52 4.58
N PRO A 449 1.30 -3.71 5.19
CA PRO A 449 2.49 -4.54 5.32
C PRO A 449 2.61 -5.62 4.24
N LEU A 450 1.92 -5.47 3.11
CA LEU A 450 2.02 -6.45 2.03
C LEU A 450 3.45 -6.44 1.46
N LYS A 451 4.10 -7.60 1.40
CA LYS A 451 5.48 -7.78 0.87
C LYS A 451 5.53 -8.40 -0.52
N GLY A 452 4.39 -8.50 -1.20
CA GLY A 452 4.33 -9.09 -2.53
C GLY A 452 2.93 -9.11 -3.10
N PHE A 453 2.71 -9.79 -4.23
CA PHE A 453 1.36 -9.95 -4.75
C PHE A 453 0.54 -10.82 -3.78
N MET A 454 -0.74 -10.47 -3.62
CA MET A 454 -1.59 -11.12 -2.64
C MET A 454 -1.66 -12.62 -2.87
N ARG A 455 -1.36 -13.37 -1.80
CA ARG A 455 -1.79 -14.76 -1.62
C ARG A 455 -3.32 -14.84 -1.54
N GLU A 456 -3.92 -16.00 -1.80
CA GLU A 456 -5.36 -16.22 -1.79
C GLU A 456 -5.98 -15.79 -0.45
N GLY A 457 -5.34 -16.11 0.67
CA GLY A 457 -5.77 -15.68 2.00
C GLY A 457 -5.81 -14.15 2.17
N ALA A 458 -4.86 -13.42 1.58
CA ALA A 458 -4.84 -11.96 1.59
C ALA A 458 -5.89 -11.37 0.64
N LEU A 459 -6.08 -11.96 -0.55
CA LEU A 459 -7.12 -11.57 -1.49
C LEU A 459 -8.51 -11.73 -0.88
N LEU A 460 -8.80 -12.89 -0.30
CA LEU A 460 -10.10 -13.17 0.31
C LEU A 460 -10.40 -12.19 1.44
N GLN A 461 -9.40 -11.89 2.28
CA GLN A 461 -9.56 -10.88 3.31
C GLN A 461 -9.86 -9.48 2.73
N THR A 462 -9.17 -9.11 1.66
CA THR A 462 -9.37 -7.85 0.96
C THR A 462 -10.78 -7.72 0.40
N ILE A 463 -11.25 -8.69 -0.39
CA ILE A 463 -12.57 -8.59 -1.07
C ILE A 463 -13.75 -8.80 -0.12
N HIS A 464 -13.55 -9.42 1.05
CA HIS A 464 -14.63 -9.64 2.03
C HIS A 464 -14.65 -8.63 3.18
N PHE A 465 -13.49 -8.11 3.59
CA PHE A 465 -13.35 -7.31 4.81
C PHE A 465 -12.68 -5.96 4.58
N ALA A 466 -12.25 -5.65 3.35
CA ALA A 466 -11.47 -4.45 3.01
C ALA A 466 -10.28 -4.21 3.96
N SER A 467 -9.70 -5.30 4.49
CA SER A 467 -8.67 -5.27 5.53
C SER A 467 -7.88 -6.57 5.62
N LEU A 468 -6.63 -6.47 6.06
CA LEU A 468 -5.76 -7.61 6.36
C LEU A 468 -5.55 -7.74 7.87
N LEU A 469 -5.45 -8.97 8.36
CA LEU A 469 -4.96 -9.26 9.70
C LEU A 469 -3.46 -8.98 9.78
N VAL A 470 -3.04 -8.37 10.90
CA VAL A 470 -1.63 -8.08 11.18
C VAL A 470 -1.36 -8.27 12.68
N ASP A 471 -0.15 -8.72 12.99
CA ASP A 471 0.33 -8.83 14.37
C ASP A 471 1.72 -8.21 14.43
N PRO A 472 1.85 -6.88 14.42
CA PRO A 472 3.14 -6.20 14.24
C PRO A 472 4.18 -6.61 15.30
N ALA A 473 3.73 -7.00 16.49
CA ALA A 473 4.59 -7.45 17.59
C ALA A 473 4.76 -8.98 17.65
N ASN A 474 4.21 -9.69 16.66
CA ASN A 474 4.18 -11.14 16.58
C ASN A 474 3.72 -11.83 17.88
N THR A 475 2.86 -11.17 18.66
CA THR A 475 2.41 -11.59 20.00
C THR A 475 1.66 -12.91 20.00
N THR A 476 1.07 -13.26 18.86
CA THR A 476 0.33 -14.48 18.59
C THR A 476 1.07 -15.41 17.62
N GLY A 477 2.27 -15.01 17.14
CA GLY A 477 3.04 -15.78 16.16
C GLY A 477 2.52 -15.63 14.71
N HIS A 478 1.77 -14.56 14.41
CA HIS A 478 1.04 -14.38 13.14
C HIS A 478 1.60 -13.29 12.21
N TYR A 479 2.84 -12.82 12.43
CA TYR A 479 3.44 -11.77 11.59
C TYR A 479 3.41 -12.12 10.09
N ASN A 480 3.71 -13.38 9.76
CA ASN A 480 3.87 -13.82 8.38
C ASN A 480 2.55 -14.31 7.73
N PHE A 481 1.38 -13.95 8.26
CA PHE A 481 0.11 -14.46 7.74
C PHE A 481 -0.12 -14.15 6.25
N ASN A 482 0.37 -12.98 5.79
CA ASN A 482 0.25 -12.57 4.38
C ASN A 482 1.43 -13.04 3.52
N GLU A 483 2.39 -13.74 4.13
CA GLU A 483 3.67 -14.18 3.57
C GLU A 483 3.71 -15.71 3.39
N MET A 484 2.86 -16.46 4.08
CA MET A 484 2.76 -17.93 4.00
C MET A 484 1.66 -18.41 3.06
N ASP A 485 1.86 -19.59 2.46
CA ASP A 485 0.84 -20.29 1.67
C ASP A 485 -0.50 -20.38 2.39
N THR A 486 -1.58 -20.27 1.62
CA THR A 486 -2.94 -20.25 2.14
C THR A 486 -3.34 -21.65 2.64
N ALA A 487 -3.35 -21.83 3.96
CA ALA A 487 -3.74 -23.08 4.61
C ALA A 487 -5.10 -22.97 5.34
N PHE A 488 -6.21 -23.15 4.62
CA PHE A 488 -7.57 -23.01 5.18
C PHE A 488 -7.88 -23.95 6.35
N ASP A 489 -7.32 -25.16 6.32
CA ASP A 489 -7.52 -26.18 7.37
C ASP A 489 -6.62 -25.97 8.59
N ALA A 490 -5.57 -25.15 8.47
CA ALA A 490 -4.60 -24.86 9.52
C ALA A 490 -4.72 -23.43 10.06
N LEU A 491 -5.85 -22.74 9.79
CA LEU A 491 -6.06 -21.40 10.32
C LEU A 491 -5.91 -21.41 11.85
N PRO A 492 -5.04 -20.57 12.41
CA PRO A 492 -4.71 -20.63 13.82
C PRO A 492 -5.95 -20.38 14.69
N THR A 493 -6.03 -21.14 15.78
CA THR A 493 -7.15 -21.07 16.75
C THR A 493 -7.24 -19.72 17.44
N HIS A 494 -6.12 -18.99 17.50
CA HIS A 494 -6.04 -17.60 17.89
C HIS A 494 -5.79 -16.76 16.64
N ARG A 495 -6.58 -15.71 16.43
CA ARG A 495 -6.33 -14.74 15.37
C ARG A 495 -5.70 -13.51 15.99
N PRO A 496 -4.80 -12.82 15.29
CA PRO A 496 -4.27 -11.59 15.82
C PRO A 496 -5.41 -10.57 15.97
N PRO A 497 -5.37 -9.74 17.02
CA PRO A 497 -6.48 -8.83 17.31
C PRO A 497 -6.56 -7.67 16.30
N ASN A 498 -5.49 -7.38 15.57
CA ASN A 498 -5.36 -6.16 14.79
C ASN A 498 -5.61 -6.37 13.29
N ARG A 499 -6.27 -5.39 12.67
CA ARG A 499 -6.49 -5.30 11.23
C ARG A 499 -6.00 -3.97 10.70
N VAL A 500 -5.51 -3.98 9.47
CA VAL A 500 -5.15 -2.78 8.70
C VAL A 500 -6.00 -2.73 7.44
N SER A 501 -6.19 -1.54 6.86
CA SER A 501 -7.02 -1.41 5.66
C SER A 501 -6.29 -2.07 4.51
N MET A 502 -7.04 -2.71 3.63
CA MET A 502 -6.58 -3.19 2.34
C MET A 502 -7.84 -3.47 1.54
N SER A 503 -8.32 -2.46 0.83
CA SER A 503 -9.62 -2.50 0.16
C SER A 503 -9.52 -2.87 -1.32
N VAL A 504 -8.32 -2.78 -1.90
CA VAL A 504 -8.07 -3.04 -3.32
C VAL A 504 -7.23 -4.30 -3.46
N PRO A 505 -7.64 -5.27 -4.29
CA PRO A 505 -6.80 -6.41 -4.65
C PRO A 505 -5.53 -5.96 -5.38
N ILE A 506 -4.38 -6.41 -4.89
CA ILE A 506 -3.09 -6.22 -5.56
C ILE A 506 -2.58 -7.62 -5.94
N VAL A 507 -2.96 -8.06 -7.12
CA VAL A 507 -2.80 -9.45 -7.60
C VAL A 507 -2.10 -9.47 -8.95
N LEU A 508 -1.42 -10.57 -9.26
CA LEU A 508 -0.75 -10.77 -10.55
C LEU A 508 -1.45 -11.88 -11.36
N PRO A 509 -2.23 -11.55 -12.41
CA PRO A 509 -2.90 -12.55 -13.22
C PRO A 509 -1.93 -13.28 -14.16
N CYS A 510 -2.17 -14.57 -14.42
CA CYS A 510 -1.39 -15.36 -15.37
C CYS A 510 -2.25 -16.35 -16.16
N THR A 511 -1.77 -16.70 -17.36
CA THR A 511 -2.43 -17.64 -18.27
C THR A 511 -2.22 -19.09 -17.84
N GLY A 512 -3.00 -20.02 -18.39
CA GLY A 512 -2.78 -21.47 -18.20
C GLY A 512 -1.38 -21.91 -18.62
N PHE A 513 -0.86 -21.35 -19.73
CA PHE A 513 0.51 -21.57 -20.20
C PHE A 513 1.57 -21.17 -19.16
N THR A 514 1.42 -19.98 -18.56
CA THR A 514 2.36 -19.50 -17.54
C THR A 514 2.28 -20.37 -16.29
N LYS A 515 1.06 -20.75 -15.85
CA LYS A 515 0.86 -21.67 -14.73
C LYS A 515 1.57 -23.00 -14.94
N GLU A 516 1.36 -23.63 -16.10
CA GLU A 516 2.00 -24.92 -16.41
C GLU A 516 3.52 -24.80 -16.49
N SER A 517 4.04 -23.71 -17.06
CA SER A 517 5.49 -23.43 -17.07
C SER A 517 6.07 -23.29 -15.67
N LEU A 518 5.33 -22.73 -14.71
CA LEU A 518 5.76 -22.58 -13.33
C LEU A 518 5.71 -23.94 -12.60
N GLU A 519 4.59 -24.66 -12.69
CA GLU A 519 4.39 -25.95 -12.02
C GLU A 519 5.38 -27.02 -12.53
N SER A 520 5.66 -27.05 -13.83
CA SER A 520 6.61 -27.99 -14.43
C SER A 520 8.08 -27.69 -14.12
N SER A 521 8.41 -26.44 -13.76
CA SER A 521 9.79 -26.07 -13.39
C SER A 521 10.27 -26.71 -12.09
N GLY A 522 9.34 -27.06 -11.19
CA GLY A 522 9.64 -27.51 -9.83
C GLY A 522 10.29 -26.46 -8.93
N MET A 523 10.35 -25.20 -9.37
CA MET A 523 10.91 -24.08 -8.61
C MET A 523 9.81 -23.36 -7.81
N THR A 524 10.17 -22.79 -6.66
CA THR A 524 9.26 -21.96 -5.84
C THR A 524 9.43 -20.47 -6.10
N SER A 525 10.35 -20.09 -7.00
CA SER A 525 10.61 -18.70 -7.39
C SER A 525 10.46 -18.53 -8.90
N ALA A 526 10.05 -17.33 -9.31
CA ALA A 526 9.96 -16.93 -10.71
C ALA A 526 10.48 -15.50 -10.91
N ALA A 527 11.01 -15.21 -12.09
CA ALA A 527 11.43 -13.87 -12.47
C ALA A 527 10.27 -13.12 -13.14
N LEU A 528 10.01 -11.89 -12.70
CA LEU A 528 9.00 -11.01 -13.29
C LEU A 528 9.64 -10.22 -14.43
N VAL A 529 9.08 -10.35 -15.63
CA VAL A 529 9.64 -9.82 -16.88
C VAL A 529 8.65 -8.85 -17.51
N THR A 530 9.10 -7.65 -17.87
CA THR A 530 8.28 -6.67 -18.59
C THR A 530 8.00 -7.15 -20.02
N LYS A 531 7.06 -6.51 -20.71
CA LYS A 531 6.80 -6.75 -22.15
C LYS A 531 8.05 -6.52 -23.04
N ASP A 532 9.01 -5.74 -22.56
CA ASP A 532 10.25 -5.38 -23.26
C ASP A 532 11.40 -6.35 -22.93
N GLY A 533 11.13 -7.40 -22.15
CA GLY A 533 12.09 -8.47 -21.82
C GLY A 533 12.95 -8.21 -20.58
N ASP A 534 12.75 -7.09 -19.88
CA ASP A 534 13.54 -6.72 -18.71
C ASP A 534 13.09 -7.49 -17.47
N ILE A 535 14.03 -8.13 -16.78
CA ILE A 535 13.78 -8.74 -15.47
C ILE A 535 13.83 -7.64 -14.41
N VAL A 536 12.70 -7.39 -13.74
CA VAL A 536 12.58 -6.29 -12.76
C VAL A 536 12.48 -6.77 -11.31
N ALA A 537 12.02 -8.01 -11.08
CA ALA A 537 11.88 -8.56 -9.74
C ALA A 537 11.90 -10.09 -9.75
N VAL A 538 12.07 -10.67 -8.57
CA VAL A 538 11.84 -12.09 -8.30
C VAL A 538 10.63 -12.21 -7.37
N ILE A 539 9.70 -13.10 -7.72
CA ILE A 539 8.65 -13.55 -6.80
C ILE A 539 9.07 -14.88 -6.18
N ASN A 540 9.07 -14.96 -4.85
CA ASN A 540 9.49 -16.10 -4.06
C ASN A 540 8.31 -16.77 -3.37
N ASP A 541 8.47 -18.08 -3.15
CA ASP A 541 7.52 -18.97 -2.49
C ASP A 541 6.10 -18.79 -3.02
N PHE A 542 5.96 -18.68 -4.34
CA PHE A 542 4.68 -18.32 -4.92
C PHE A 542 3.63 -19.43 -4.74
N GLU A 543 2.37 -19.03 -4.63
CA GLU A 543 1.20 -19.89 -4.78
C GLU A 543 0.38 -19.45 -6.00
N ILE A 544 -0.22 -20.42 -6.69
CA ILE A 544 -1.07 -20.18 -7.86
C ILE A 544 -2.50 -20.62 -7.53
N TYR A 545 -3.47 -19.74 -7.73
CA TYR A 545 -4.88 -20.00 -7.41
C TYR A 545 -5.81 -19.37 -8.44
N ALA A 546 -7.10 -19.72 -8.42
CA ALA A 546 -8.04 -19.31 -9.46
C ALA A 546 -8.35 -17.81 -9.43
N ASN A 547 -8.33 -17.15 -10.60
CA ASN A 547 -8.77 -15.76 -10.76
C ASN A 547 -10.30 -15.70 -10.86
N ARG A 548 -10.98 -15.53 -9.72
CA ARG A 548 -12.45 -15.48 -9.64
C ARG A 548 -12.98 -14.10 -10.10
N LYS A 549 -12.71 -13.75 -11.36
CA LYS A 549 -12.90 -12.42 -11.98
C LYS A 549 -14.24 -11.77 -11.63
N GLU A 550 -15.36 -12.44 -11.90
CA GLU A 550 -16.70 -11.88 -11.66
C GLU A 550 -16.96 -11.61 -10.17
N GLU A 551 -16.45 -12.47 -9.26
CA GLU A 551 -16.57 -12.24 -7.83
C GLU A 551 -15.74 -11.04 -7.37
N ILE A 552 -14.49 -10.95 -7.85
CA ILE A 552 -13.61 -9.80 -7.56
C ILE A 552 -14.28 -8.52 -8.04
N VAL A 553 -14.75 -8.50 -9.29
CA VAL A 553 -15.43 -7.34 -9.89
C VAL A 553 -16.66 -6.94 -9.06
N SER A 554 -17.54 -7.89 -8.76
CA SER A 554 -18.77 -7.63 -8.03
C SER A 554 -18.52 -7.08 -6.62
N ARG A 555 -17.48 -7.57 -5.93
CA ARG A 555 -17.16 -7.17 -4.55
C ARG A 555 -16.40 -5.85 -4.47
N VAL A 556 -15.49 -5.59 -5.41
CA VAL A 556 -14.63 -4.40 -5.40
C VAL A 556 -15.38 -3.19 -5.94
N PHE A 557 -16.06 -3.35 -7.07
CA PHE A 557 -16.72 -2.26 -7.79
C PHE A 557 -18.19 -2.08 -7.42
N GLY A 558 -18.84 -3.12 -6.89
CA GLY A 558 -20.28 -3.10 -6.59
C GLY A 558 -21.19 -3.13 -7.83
N VAL A 559 -20.61 -3.22 -9.03
CA VAL A 559 -21.32 -3.27 -10.31
C VAL A 559 -20.52 -4.14 -11.29
N ILE A 560 -21.23 -4.86 -12.16
CA ILE A 560 -20.63 -5.49 -13.35
C ILE A 560 -20.87 -4.54 -14.52
N ASP A 561 -19.78 -3.98 -15.05
CA ASP A 561 -19.79 -3.08 -16.19
C ASP A 561 -18.63 -3.46 -17.13
N PRO A 562 -18.91 -4.17 -18.25
CA PRO A 562 -17.87 -4.52 -19.23
C PRO A 562 -17.21 -3.30 -19.90
N GLY A 563 -17.91 -2.16 -19.95
CA GLY A 563 -17.38 -0.91 -20.48
C GLY A 563 -16.54 -0.11 -19.48
N HIS A 564 -16.55 -0.49 -18.20
CA HIS A 564 -15.65 0.09 -17.21
C HIS A 564 -14.21 -0.34 -17.51
N PRO A 565 -13.26 0.60 -17.69
CA PRO A 565 -11.98 0.30 -18.32
C PRO A 565 -11.07 -0.59 -17.46
N TYR A 566 -11.09 -0.47 -16.12
CA TYR A 566 -10.35 -1.40 -15.24
C TYR A 566 -11.02 -2.79 -15.11
N ILE A 567 -12.36 -2.87 -15.14
CA ILE A 567 -13.09 -4.15 -15.17
C ILE A 567 -12.79 -4.89 -16.47
N ALA A 568 -12.75 -4.18 -17.61
CA ALA A 568 -12.33 -4.75 -18.89
C ALA A 568 -10.92 -5.33 -18.82
N HIS A 569 -9.98 -4.62 -18.18
CA HIS A 569 -8.63 -5.13 -17.91
C HIS A 569 -8.65 -6.43 -17.08
N ILE A 570 -9.43 -6.49 -15.98
CA ILE A 570 -9.58 -7.71 -15.15
C ILE A 570 -10.11 -8.89 -15.99
N TYR A 571 -11.13 -8.66 -16.83
CA TYR A 571 -11.69 -9.72 -17.66
C TYR A 571 -10.72 -10.21 -18.74
N SER A 572 -9.89 -9.32 -19.29
CA SER A 572 -8.85 -9.66 -20.27
C SER A 572 -7.63 -10.38 -19.68
N GLY A 573 -7.42 -10.29 -18.36
CA GLY A 573 -6.33 -10.98 -17.67
C GLY A 573 -6.47 -12.51 -17.69
N GLY A 574 -5.43 -13.23 -17.28
CA GLY A 574 -5.46 -14.69 -17.19
C GLY A 574 -6.43 -15.25 -16.14
N ASP A 575 -6.74 -16.54 -16.22
CA ASP A 575 -7.70 -17.23 -15.34
C ASP A 575 -7.09 -17.69 -14.00
N TRP A 576 -5.80 -17.44 -13.79
CA TRP A 576 -5.07 -17.75 -12.57
C TRP A 576 -4.44 -16.49 -11.99
N LEU A 577 -4.17 -16.50 -10.69
CA LEU A 577 -3.45 -15.46 -9.96
C LEU A 577 -2.21 -16.08 -9.32
N ILE A 578 -1.13 -15.30 -9.25
CA ILE A 578 0.11 -15.64 -8.56
C ILE A 578 0.26 -14.71 -7.35
N GLY A 579 0.36 -15.30 -6.16
CA GLY A 579 0.67 -14.59 -4.92
C GLY A 579 2.00 -15.08 -4.35
N GLY A 580 2.78 -14.23 -3.70
CA GLY A 580 4.12 -14.57 -3.22
C GLY A 580 4.92 -13.34 -2.85
N GLU A 581 6.10 -13.53 -2.27
CA GLU A 581 6.95 -12.43 -1.78
C GLU A 581 7.81 -11.82 -2.88
N ILE A 582 8.02 -10.50 -2.86
CA ILE A 582 8.77 -9.79 -3.89
C ILE A 582 10.16 -9.39 -3.40
N GLN A 583 11.15 -9.62 -4.25
CA GLN A 583 12.44 -8.95 -4.20
C GLN A 583 12.61 -8.09 -5.45
N LEU A 584 12.71 -6.78 -5.27
CA LEU A 584 12.77 -5.81 -6.36
C LEU A 584 14.23 -5.50 -6.72
N LEU A 585 14.65 -5.79 -7.96
CA LEU A 585 16.06 -5.70 -8.38
C LEU A 585 16.61 -4.27 -8.38
N ASP A 586 15.77 -3.33 -8.77
CA ASP A 586 16.12 -1.92 -8.93
C ASP A 586 14.88 -1.06 -8.71
N ARG A 587 15.12 0.23 -8.48
CA ARG A 587 14.07 1.24 -8.52
C ARG A 587 13.39 1.22 -9.89
N ILE A 588 12.07 1.11 -9.88
CA ILE A 588 11.26 1.20 -11.09
C ILE A 588 11.35 2.64 -11.62
N ARG A 589 11.77 2.76 -12.88
CA ARG A 589 11.90 4.03 -13.61
C ARG A 589 11.09 3.94 -14.89
N TYR A 590 10.53 5.08 -15.28
CA TYR A 590 9.74 5.19 -16.51
C TYR A 590 10.50 5.95 -17.59
N ASN A 591 11.57 6.68 -17.24
CA ASN A 591 12.37 7.48 -18.18
C ASN A 591 11.56 8.50 -19.01
N ASP A 592 10.40 8.91 -18.49
CA ASP A 592 9.47 9.85 -19.13
C ASP A 592 9.68 11.31 -18.70
N GLY A 593 10.83 11.59 -18.06
CA GLY A 593 11.18 12.90 -17.51
C GLY A 593 10.51 13.25 -16.17
N LEU A 594 9.67 12.36 -15.62
CA LEU A 594 8.93 12.61 -14.39
C LEU A 594 9.45 11.82 -13.17
N ASP A 595 10.48 10.97 -13.33
CA ASP A 595 11.00 10.12 -12.25
C ASP A 595 11.47 10.92 -11.02
N LYS A 596 11.90 12.17 -11.21
CA LYS A 596 12.25 13.11 -10.13
C LYS A 596 11.10 13.36 -9.14
N TRP A 597 9.86 13.14 -9.56
CA TRP A 597 8.66 13.30 -8.75
C TRP A 597 8.13 11.98 -8.19
N ARG A 598 8.65 10.82 -8.63
CA ARG A 598 8.24 9.48 -8.16
C ARG A 598 9.07 9.07 -6.95
N LEU A 599 8.85 9.77 -5.84
CA LEU A 599 9.51 9.48 -4.57
C LEU A 599 8.93 8.22 -3.93
N THR A 600 9.75 7.39 -3.29
CA THR A 600 9.28 6.24 -2.48
C THR A 600 8.58 6.72 -1.19
N ALA A 601 7.89 5.82 -0.47
CA ALA A 601 7.26 6.18 0.79
C ALA A 601 8.26 6.76 1.80
N THR A 602 9.49 6.23 1.85
CA THR A 602 10.58 6.73 2.70
C THR A 602 11.08 8.10 2.24
N GLU A 603 11.34 8.27 0.94
CA GLU A 603 11.82 9.54 0.39
C GLU A 603 10.80 10.68 0.59
N VAL A 604 9.50 10.40 0.45
CA VAL A 604 8.44 11.38 0.73
C VAL A 604 8.47 11.83 2.21
N ARG A 605 8.67 10.91 3.16
CA ARG A 605 8.82 11.24 4.59
C ARG A 605 10.02 12.14 4.84
N GLU A 606 11.15 11.85 4.19
CA GLU A 606 12.35 12.70 4.27
C GLU A 606 12.09 14.12 3.76
N GLU A 607 11.32 14.27 2.68
CA GLU A 607 10.94 15.61 2.18
C GLU A 607 10.05 16.38 3.18
N PHE A 608 9.15 15.70 3.89
CA PHE A 608 8.39 16.32 4.98
C PHE A 608 9.30 16.78 6.12
N ALA A 609 10.26 15.95 6.52
CA ALA A 609 11.23 16.27 7.56
C ALA A 609 12.12 17.46 7.16
N LYS A 610 12.59 17.51 5.91
CA LYS A 610 13.37 18.65 5.36
C LYS A 610 12.60 19.96 5.42
N LYS A 611 11.27 19.91 5.23
CA LYS A 611 10.38 21.07 5.36
C LYS A 611 9.97 21.38 6.80
N GLY A 612 10.42 20.58 7.77
CA GLY A 612 10.11 20.76 9.20
C GLY A 612 8.64 20.55 9.54
N ALA A 613 7.96 19.63 8.83
CA ALA A 613 6.56 19.34 9.05
C ALA A 613 6.32 18.86 10.50
N ASP A 614 5.39 19.49 11.20
CA ASP A 614 4.84 18.96 12.46
C ASP A 614 3.53 18.19 12.25
N VAL A 615 2.95 18.34 11.06
CA VAL A 615 1.82 17.55 10.57
C VAL A 615 1.82 17.54 9.04
N VAL A 616 1.40 16.43 8.46
CA VAL A 616 1.24 16.28 7.00
C VAL A 616 -0.23 16.04 6.66
N TYR A 617 -0.72 16.71 5.62
CA TYR A 617 -2.04 16.47 5.06
C TYR A 617 -1.95 16.22 3.55
N ALA A 618 -2.57 15.14 3.10
CA ALA A 618 -2.49 14.71 1.71
C ALA A 618 -3.72 15.12 0.90
N PHE A 619 -3.48 15.51 -0.36
CA PHE A 619 -4.50 15.75 -1.37
C PHE A 619 -4.23 14.83 -2.58
N GLN A 620 -5.04 13.80 -2.71
CA GLN A 620 -5.04 12.91 -3.88
C GLN A 620 -5.68 13.61 -5.07
N THR A 621 -5.06 13.54 -6.25
CA THR A 621 -5.65 14.04 -7.49
C THR A 621 -5.29 13.22 -8.71
N ARG A 622 -6.27 13.03 -9.61
CA ARG A 622 -6.06 12.52 -10.98
C ARG A 622 -6.33 13.58 -12.05
N ASN A 623 -6.64 14.82 -11.64
CA ASN A 623 -7.08 15.91 -12.50
C ASN A 623 -6.17 17.14 -12.35
N PRO A 624 -6.12 18.04 -13.35
CA PRO A 624 -5.49 19.35 -13.19
C PRO A 624 -6.02 20.13 -11.99
N THR A 625 -5.14 20.88 -11.32
CA THR A 625 -5.50 21.67 -10.13
C THR A 625 -6.10 23.00 -10.54
N HIS A 626 -7.40 23.17 -10.28
CA HIS A 626 -8.12 24.44 -10.41
C HIS A 626 -8.36 25.10 -9.03
N ALA A 627 -8.96 26.28 -9.03
CA ALA A 627 -9.20 27.11 -7.84
C ALA A 627 -9.98 26.37 -6.75
N GLY A 628 -10.94 25.53 -7.13
CA GLY A 628 -11.64 24.62 -6.22
C GLY A 628 -10.66 23.74 -5.42
N HIS A 629 -9.81 22.96 -6.08
CA HIS A 629 -8.80 22.13 -5.42
C HIS A 629 -7.84 22.97 -4.56
N ALA A 630 -7.34 24.08 -5.10
CA ALA A 630 -6.45 24.99 -4.38
C ALA A 630 -7.10 25.59 -3.13
N TYR A 631 -8.40 25.89 -3.17
CA TYR A 631 -9.17 26.33 -2.01
C TYR A 631 -9.21 25.25 -0.92
N LEU A 632 -9.53 24.00 -1.26
CA LEU A 632 -9.56 22.89 -0.29
C LEU A 632 -8.20 22.70 0.36
N MET A 633 -7.13 22.69 -0.44
CA MET A 633 -5.76 22.51 0.03
C MET A 633 -5.27 23.65 0.95
N ARG A 634 -5.58 24.91 0.64
CA ARG A 634 -5.21 26.05 1.50
C ARG A 634 -6.01 26.08 2.78
N THR A 635 -7.33 25.92 2.67
CA THR A 635 -8.25 25.92 3.83
C THR A 635 -7.94 24.74 4.77
N ALA A 636 -7.52 23.59 4.24
CA ALA A 636 -7.04 22.47 5.05
C ALA A 636 -5.84 22.87 5.94
N GLY A 637 -4.83 23.49 5.34
CA GLY A 637 -3.67 23.98 6.09
C GLY A 637 -4.03 25.07 7.12
N GLU A 638 -4.99 25.95 6.81
CA GLU A 638 -5.50 26.95 7.75
C GLU A 638 -6.20 26.30 8.94
N LYS A 639 -7.12 25.36 8.70
CA LYS A 639 -7.81 24.60 9.77
C LYS A 639 -6.82 23.88 10.69
N LEU A 640 -5.71 23.36 10.16
CA LEU A 640 -4.67 22.74 10.97
C LEU A 640 -3.89 23.75 11.80
N ARG A 641 -3.59 24.94 11.26
CA ARG A 641 -3.01 26.03 12.05
C ARG A 641 -3.94 26.47 13.18
N ASP A 642 -5.24 26.55 12.93
CA ASP A 642 -6.24 26.87 13.95
C ASP A 642 -6.32 25.79 15.06
N GLN A 643 -5.98 24.54 14.74
CA GLN A 643 -5.84 23.44 15.70
C GLN A 643 -4.51 23.47 16.49
N GLY A 644 -3.63 24.42 16.20
CA GLY A 644 -2.36 24.63 16.91
C GLY A 644 -1.12 24.05 16.24
N PHE A 645 -1.24 23.44 15.06
CA PHE A 645 -0.08 23.01 14.27
C PHE A 645 0.67 24.23 13.73
N LYS A 646 1.99 24.27 13.89
CA LYS A 646 2.86 25.39 13.52
C LYS A 646 3.26 25.35 12.06
N ASN A 647 3.49 24.17 11.50
CA ASN A 647 4.00 24.00 10.15
C ASN A 647 3.33 22.83 9.39
N PRO A 648 2.02 22.92 9.10
CA PRO A 648 1.34 21.91 8.32
C PRO A 648 1.85 21.89 6.88
N VAL A 649 2.33 20.73 6.43
CA VAL A 649 2.84 20.53 5.07
C VAL A 649 1.82 19.77 4.23
N LEU A 650 1.50 20.34 3.07
CA LEU A 650 0.67 19.71 2.04
C LEU A 650 1.48 18.67 1.27
N TRP A 651 0.96 17.46 1.16
CA TRP A 651 1.35 16.55 0.10
C TRP A 651 0.38 16.66 -1.08
N LEU A 652 0.79 17.36 -2.13
CA LEU A 652 0.12 17.35 -3.43
C LEU A 652 0.50 16.04 -4.11
N SER A 653 -0.45 15.10 -4.17
CA SER A 653 -0.17 13.72 -4.53
C SER A 653 -0.90 13.35 -5.83
N PRO A 654 -0.39 13.75 -7.01
CA PRO A 654 -0.94 13.33 -8.28
C PRO A 654 -0.77 11.82 -8.47
N LEU A 655 -1.82 11.12 -8.90
CA LEU A 655 -1.75 9.73 -9.29
C LEU A 655 -0.99 9.57 -10.61
N GLY A 656 -0.02 8.67 -10.65
CA GLY A 656 0.88 8.44 -11.79
C GLY A 656 0.75 7.09 -12.49
N GLY A 657 0.21 6.08 -11.82
CA GLY A 657 -0.08 4.80 -12.48
C GLY A 657 -1.21 4.92 -13.49
N TRP A 658 -1.60 3.78 -14.06
CA TRP A 658 -2.63 3.70 -15.10
C TRP A 658 -3.90 4.52 -14.81
N THR A 659 -4.38 5.25 -15.82
CA THR A 659 -5.65 5.99 -15.81
C THR A 659 -6.41 5.73 -17.11
N LYS A 660 -7.72 5.91 -17.11
CA LYS A 660 -8.54 5.70 -18.32
C LYS A 660 -8.18 6.70 -19.45
N PRO A 661 -8.41 6.35 -20.72
CA PRO A 661 -7.93 7.13 -21.87
C PRO A 661 -8.40 8.59 -21.96
N ASP A 662 -9.57 8.94 -21.41
CA ASP A 662 -10.11 10.30 -21.49
C ASP A 662 -9.71 11.22 -20.31
N ASP A 663 -8.91 10.72 -19.37
CA ASP A 663 -8.29 11.56 -18.34
C ASP A 663 -7.11 12.36 -18.94
N VAL A 664 -6.79 13.50 -18.32
CA VAL A 664 -5.66 14.34 -18.78
C VAL A 664 -4.34 13.60 -18.50
N PRO A 665 -3.42 13.51 -19.49
CA PRO A 665 -2.12 12.88 -19.34
C PRO A 665 -1.34 13.31 -18.10
N LEU A 666 -0.61 12.37 -17.52
CA LEU A 666 0.18 12.61 -16.32
C LEU A 666 1.19 13.73 -16.53
N ASP A 667 1.92 13.75 -17.64
CA ASP A 667 2.93 14.76 -17.92
C ASP A 667 2.30 16.17 -18.02
N VAL A 668 1.13 16.27 -18.66
CA VAL A 668 0.33 17.50 -18.73
C VAL A 668 -0.12 17.92 -17.33
N ARG A 669 -0.62 17.00 -16.51
CA ARG A 669 -1.03 17.27 -15.12
C ARG A 669 0.14 17.74 -14.25
N VAL A 670 1.29 17.08 -14.34
CA VAL A 670 2.48 17.43 -13.55
C VAL A 670 3.03 18.79 -13.98
N LYS A 671 3.15 19.07 -15.28
CA LYS A 671 3.53 20.41 -15.79
C LYS A 671 2.55 21.48 -15.32
N GLN A 672 1.25 21.17 -15.31
CA GLN A 672 0.21 22.07 -14.79
C GLN A 672 0.35 22.29 -13.27
N HIS A 673 0.72 21.27 -12.50
CA HIS A 673 0.98 21.41 -11.06
C HIS A 673 2.27 22.18 -10.76
N GLU A 674 3.33 21.99 -11.54
CA GLU A 674 4.56 22.81 -11.49
C GLU A 674 4.20 24.29 -11.70
N ALA A 675 3.36 24.61 -12.69
CA ALA A 675 2.85 25.96 -12.92
C ALA A 675 2.05 26.53 -11.73
N VAL A 676 1.17 25.72 -11.12
CA VAL A 676 0.39 26.10 -9.92
C VAL A 676 1.29 26.47 -8.74
N LEU A 677 2.40 25.75 -8.55
CA LEU A 677 3.39 26.04 -7.51
C LEU A 677 4.22 27.27 -7.86
N ALA A 678 4.67 27.40 -9.10
CA ALA A 678 5.50 28.51 -9.56
C ALA A 678 4.78 29.87 -9.49
N GLU A 679 3.49 29.91 -9.80
CA GLU A 679 2.67 31.13 -9.71
C GLU A 679 2.09 31.38 -8.30
N GLY A 680 2.41 30.53 -7.31
CA GLY A 680 2.05 30.74 -5.90
C GLY A 680 0.57 30.53 -5.57
N MET A 681 -0.19 29.86 -6.44
CA MET A 681 -1.57 29.44 -6.10
C MET A 681 -1.56 28.42 -4.95
N LEU A 682 -0.51 27.61 -4.87
CA LEU A 682 -0.11 26.83 -3.70
C LEU A 682 1.29 27.28 -3.25
N ASN A 683 1.55 27.32 -1.94
CA ASN A 683 2.85 27.74 -1.41
C ASN A 683 3.89 26.61 -1.55
N PRO A 684 4.97 26.77 -2.33
CA PRO A 684 5.98 25.74 -2.51
C PRO A 684 6.78 25.44 -1.23
N ASP A 685 6.90 26.38 -0.29
CA ASP A 685 7.64 26.16 0.96
C ASP A 685 6.94 25.12 1.85
N THR A 686 5.60 25.16 1.88
CA THR A 686 4.75 24.25 2.66
C THR A 686 4.07 23.17 1.82
N THR A 687 4.59 22.88 0.62
CA THR A 687 4.04 21.83 -0.26
C THR A 687 5.15 20.88 -0.74
N VAL A 688 4.92 19.58 -0.62
CA VAL A 688 5.66 18.53 -1.31
C VAL A 688 4.79 18.02 -2.45
N MET A 689 5.29 18.07 -3.68
CA MET A 689 4.68 17.39 -4.81
C MET A 689 5.38 16.05 -5.03
N ALA A 690 4.64 14.95 -4.96
CA ALA A 690 5.19 13.63 -5.25
C ALA A 690 4.11 12.75 -5.90
N ILE A 691 4.47 12.16 -7.03
CA ILE A 691 3.63 11.25 -7.81
C ILE A 691 3.43 9.96 -7.01
N TRP A 692 2.18 9.55 -6.87
CA TRP A 692 1.83 8.27 -6.27
C TRP A 692 1.65 7.21 -7.37
N PRO A 693 2.39 6.09 -7.35
CA PRO A 693 2.55 5.22 -8.52
C PRO A 693 1.37 4.28 -8.81
N SER A 694 0.37 4.22 -7.93
CA SER A 694 -0.74 3.27 -8.09
C SER A 694 -1.55 3.49 -9.36
N PRO A 695 -2.01 2.40 -10.01
CA PRO A 695 -3.13 2.45 -10.94
C PRO A 695 -4.37 3.07 -10.29
N MET A 696 -5.14 3.80 -11.08
CA MET A 696 -6.49 4.27 -10.75
C MET A 696 -7.49 3.20 -11.14
N ILE A 697 -8.12 2.53 -10.18
CA ILE A 697 -9.06 1.46 -10.50
C ILE A 697 -10.48 1.98 -10.78
N TYR A 698 -10.80 3.20 -10.36
CA TYR A 698 -12.14 3.82 -10.40
C TYR A 698 -13.21 3.08 -9.56
N GLY A 699 -12.79 2.53 -8.42
CA GLY A 699 -13.60 1.74 -7.50
C GLY A 699 -14.31 2.55 -6.39
N GLY A 700 -14.40 3.88 -6.54
CA GLY A 700 -15.19 4.74 -5.66
C GLY A 700 -14.90 4.56 -4.15
N PRO A 701 -15.92 4.28 -3.31
CA PRO A 701 -15.75 4.09 -1.87
C PRO A 701 -14.80 2.95 -1.45
N THR A 702 -14.63 1.94 -2.29
CA THR A 702 -13.65 0.87 -2.06
C THR A 702 -12.24 1.42 -2.25
N GLU A 703 -12.00 2.14 -3.35
CA GLU A 703 -10.67 2.61 -3.71
C GLU A 703 -10.18 3.79 -2.86
N VAL A 704 -11.07 4.70 -2.44
CA VAL A 704 -10.66 5.86 -1.61
C VAL A 704 -10.01 5.44 -0.29
N GLN A 705 -10.39 4.28 0.26
CA GLN A 705 -9.73 3.70 1.44
C GLN A 705 -8.26 3.38 1.16
N PHE A 706 -7.95 2.83 -0.02
CA PHE A 706 -6.58 2.55 -0.44
C PHE A 706 -5.78 3.82 -0.75
N HIS A 707 -6.42 4.84 -1.35
CA HIS A 707 -5.81 6.17 -1.56
C HIS A 707 -5.38 6.78 -0.24
N ALA A 708 -6.25 6.73 0.77
CA ALA A 708 -6.05 7.24 2.11
C ALA A 708 -4.96 6.47 2.87
N LYS A 709 -5.06 5.13 2.91
CA LYS A 709 -4.06 4.26 3.53
C LYS A 709 -2.67 4.48 2.96
N SER A 710 -2.52 4.50 1.64
CA SER A 710 -1.21 4.65 1.00
C SER A 710 -0.55 5.98 1.39
N ARG A 711 -1.34 7.03 1.63
CA ARG A 711 -0.85 8.33 2.09
C ARG A 711 -0.41 8.29 3.54
N ARG A 712 -1.10 7.53 4.39
CA ARG A 712 -0.64 7.23 5.74
C ARG A 712 0.69 6.45 5.72
N SER A 713 0.87 5.50 4.80
CA SER A 713 2.17 4.82 4.60
C SER A 713 3.28 5.81 4.25
N GLY A 714 2.98 6.87 3.49
CA GLY A 714 3.89 7.98 3.25
C GLY A 714 4.04 8.98 4.40
N GLY A 715 3.33 8.83 5.52
CA GLY A 715 3.44 9.70 6.70
C GLY A 715 2.37 10.80 6.81
N ALA A 716 1.31 10.76 6.01
CA ALA A 716 0.20 11.71 6.16
C ALA A 716 -0.63 11.44 7.42
N SER A 717 -0.80 12.46 8.25
CA SER A 717 -1.68 12.44 9.45
C SER A 717 -3.11 12.83 9.11
N PHE A 718 -3.30 13.58 8.03
CA PHE A 718 -4.62 14.00 7.56
C PHE A 718 -4.80 13.70 6.06
N PHE A 719 -6.04 13.44 5.65
CA PHE A 719 -6.40 13.23 4.26
C PHE A 719 -7.58 14.12 3.87
N VAL A 720 -7.41 14.86 2.78
CA VAL A 720 -8.46 15.71 2.22
C VAL A 720 -9.33 14.87 1.30
N VAL A 721 -10.62 14.77 1.61
CA VAL A 721 -11.59 14.00 0.83
C VAL A 721 -12.78 14.89 0.45
N GLY A 722 -13.15 14.83 -0.82
CA GLY A 722 -14.29 15.56 -1.39
C GLY A 722 -15.48 14.64 -1.70
N ARG A 723 -16.35 15.14 -2.59
CA ARG A 723 -17.48 14.39 -3.16
C ARG A 723 -17.00 13.39 -4.21
N ASP A 724 -17.66 12.24 -4.27
CA ASP A 724 -17.44 11.17 -5.26
C ASP A 724 -15.96 10.82 -5.48
N PRO A 725 -15.19 10.58 -4.39
CA PRO A 725 -13.78 10.27 -4.53
C PRO A 725 -13.62 8.95 -5.26
N ALA A 726 -12.72 8.94 -6.23
CA ALA A 726 -12.44 7.79 -7.08
C ALA A 726 -13.60 7.28 -7.95
N GLY A 727 -14.71 8.00 -8.03
CA GLY A 727 -15.85 7.62 -8.87
C GLY A 727 -15.66 7.90 -10.36
N MET A 728 -16.55 7.30 -11.14
CA MET A 728 -16.79 7.58 -12.55
C MET A 728 -18.24 7.24 -12.91
N LYS A 729 -18.64 7.58 -14.13
CA LYS A 729 -19.93 7.18 -14.68
C LYS A 729 -19.90 5.75 -15.21
N GLY A 730 -21.02 5.06 -15.10
CA GLY A 730 -21.22 3.75 -15.72
C GLY A 730 -21.28 3.86 -17.24
N SER A 731 -20.78 2.83 -17.93
CA SER A 731 -20.95 2.72 -19.38
C SER A 731 -22.43 2.48 -19.75
N PRO A 732 -22.79 2.61 -21.02
CA PRO A 732 -24.10 2.17 -21.51
C PRO A 732 -24.38 0.68 -21.24
N GLU A 733 -23.34 -0.14 -21.12
CA GLU A 733 -23.42 -1.58 -20.84
C GLU A 733 -23.44 -1.92 -19.34
N ALA A 734 -23.34 -0.92 -18.45
CA ALA A 734 -23.35 -1.14 -17.01
C ALA A 734 -24.66 -1.79 -16.56
N GLN A 735 -24.57 -2.88 -15.77
CA GLN A 735 -25.76 -3.55 -15.24
C GLN A 735 -26.54 -2.68 -14.24
N ALA A 736 -25.88 -1.68 -13.64
CA ALA A 736 -26.48 -0.68 -12.77
C ALA A 736 -25.87 0.70 -13.05
N ALA A 737 -26.70 1.75 -12.95
CA ALA A 737 -26.31 3.14 -13.21
C ALA A 737 -25.72 3.42 -14.62
N PRO A 738 -26.33 2.94 -15.73
CA PRO A 738 -25.85 3.25 -17.07
C PRO A 738 -25.95 4.76 -17.34
N ASP A 739 -24.86 5.34 -17.86
CA ASP A 739 -24.68 6.79 -18.12
C ASP A 739 -24.81 7.72 -16.88
N ASP A 740 -24.90 7.14 -15.68
CA ASP A 740 -25.03 7.83 -14.39
C ASP A 740 -23.81 7.56 -13.50
N ASP A 741 -23.66 8.31 -12.41
CA ASP A 741 -22.58 8.12 -11.45
C ASP A 741 -22.68 6.71 -10.82
N LEU A 742 -21.60 5.92 -10.87
CA LEU A 742 -21.59 4.54 -10.35
C LEU A 742 -21.78 4.47 -8.83
N TYR A 743 -21.43 5.55 -8.14
CA TYR A 743 -21.39 5.62 -6.68
C TYR A 743 -22.16 6.84 -6.20
N ASP A 744 -22.79 6.69 -5.03
CA ASP A 744 -23.31 7.86 -4.34
C ASP A 744 -22.14 8.77 -3.93
N ALA A 745 -22.31 10.04 -4.26
CA ALA A 745 -21.45 11.17 -4.01
C ALA A 745 -20.85 11.25 -2.57
N GLU A 746 -21.57 10.79 -1.56
CA GLU A 746 -21.16 10.90 -0.16
C GLU A 746 -20.60 9.59 0.41
N HIS A 747 -20.82 8.46 -0.26
CA HIS A 747 -20.41 7.14 0.26
C HIS A 747 -18.91 7.05 0.51
N GLY A 748 -18.08 7.64 -0.34
CA GLY A 748 -16.62 7.63 -0.15
C GLY A 748 -16.20 8.25 1.18
N ARG A 749 -16.89 9.31 1.64
CA ARG A 749 -16.60 9.96 2.93
C ARG A 749 -17.02 9.07 4.11
N TYR A 750 -18.25 8.55 4.06
CA TYR A 750 -18.78 7.72 5.16
C TYR A 750 -18.02 6.41 5.32
N VAL A 751 -17.73 5.73 4.21
CA VAL A 751 -16.97 4.47 4.23
C VAL A 751 -15.57 4.72 4.78
N LEU A 752 -14.93 5.82 4.40
CA LEU A 752 -13.60 6.15 4.88
C LEU A 752 -13.56 6.43 6.39
N TRP A 753 -14.58 7.05 6.97
CA TRP A 753 -14.70 7.25 8.43
C TRP A 753 -14.88 5.97 9.22
N MET A 754 -15.61 5.01 8.65
CA MET A 754 -15.85 3.72 9.29
C MET A 754 -14.75 2.70 8.95
N SER A 755 -13.80 3.07 8.09
CA SER A 755 -12.78 2.14 7.61
C SER A 755 -11.85 1.74 8.76
N PRO A 756 -11.67 0.44 9.02
CA PRO A 756 -10.80 -0.03 10.09
C PRO A 756 -9.32 0.35 9.89
N GLY A 757 -8.91 0.83 8.70
CA GLY A 757 -7.50 1.11 8.44
C GLY A 757 -7.16 2.48 7.89
N VAL A 758 -7.97 3.49 8.18
CA VAL A 758 -7.43 4.85 8.27
C VAL A 758 -6.65 5.05 9.58
N GLY A 759 -6.79 4.15 10.55
CA GLY A 759 -6.02 4.14 11.80
C GLY A 759 -6.07 5.49 12.53
N SER A 760 -4.92 6.09 12.79
CA SER A 760 -4.82 7.42 13.42
C SER A 760 -5.04 8.59 12.44
N MET A 761 -5.18 8.33 11.13
CA MET A 761 -5.33 9.37 10.12
C MET A 761 -6.72 10.03 10.22
N LYS A 762 -6.73 11.36 10.23
CA LYS A 762 -7.94 12.16 10.37
C LYS A 762 -8.40 12.72 9.01
N MET A 763 -9.70 12.83 8.80
CA MET A 763 -10.24 13.34 7.54
C MET A 763 -10.51 14.84 7.61
N LEU A 764 -10.15 15.56 6.56
CA LEU A 764 -10.49 16.98 6.38
C LEU A 764 -11.59 17.10 5.32
N GLU A 765 -12.80 17.32 5.80
CA GLU A 765 -13.97 17.45 4.95
C GLU A 765 -14.22 18.90 4.52
N PHE A 766 -14.81 19.01 3.34
CA PHE A 766 -15.20 20.26 2.74
C PHE A 766 -16.56 20.09 2.06
N SER A 767 -17.47 21.03 2.33
CA SER A 767 -18.69 21.16 1.55
C SER A 767 -18.37 21.63 0.13
N GLN A 768 -19.31 21.43 -0.78
CA GLN A 768 -19.18 21.91 -2.15
C GLN A 768 -18.98 23.43 -2.19
N VAL A 769 -17.97 23.87 -2.97
CA VAL A 769 -17.64 25.28 -3.18
C VAL A 769 -17.92 25.68 -4.62
N TYR A 770 -18.24 26.96 -4.81
CA TYR A 770 -18.58 27.56 -6.09
C TYR A 770 -17.67 28.76 -6.34
N TYR A 771 -17.45 29.09 -7.62
CA TYR A 771 -16.73 30.28 -7.98
C TYR A 771 -17.66 31.49 -7.87
N ASP A 772 -17.28 32.46 -7.06
CA ASP A 772 -18.00 33.72 -6.86
C ASP A 772 -17.55 34.75 -7.90
N LYS A 773 -18.47 35.13 -8.80
CA LYS A 773 -18.20 36.07 -9.90
C LYS A 773 -17.77 37.46 -9.42
N LYS A 774 -18.13 37.86 -8.20
CA LYS A 774 -17.83 39.20 -7.67
C LYS A 774 -16.46 39.29 -7.00
N THR A 775 -16.07 38.24 -6.30
CA THR A 775 -14.82 38.20 -5.54
C THR A 775 -13.69 37.49 -6.30
N HIS A 776 -14.03 36.77 -7.37
CA HIS A 776 -13.12 35.94 -8.15
C HIS A 776 -12.43 34.85 -7.32
N THR A 777 -13.12 34.33 -6.29
CA THR A 777 -12.63 33.29 -5.40
C THR A 777 -13.62 32.14 -5.25
N MET A 778 -13.15 31.01 -4.73
CA MET A 778 -14.02 29.89 -4.37
C MET A 778 -14.57 30.09 -2.97
N THR A 779 -15.86 29.88 -2.78
CA THR A 779 -16.52 29.95 -1.46
C THR A 779 -17.79 29.09 -1.44
N ALA A 780 -18.35 28.86 -0.25
CA ALA A 780 -19.71 28.33 -0.12
C ALA A 780 -20.71 29.30 -0.76
N PRO A 781 -21.79 28.80 -1.40
CA PRO A 781 -22.76 29.64 -2.06
C PRO A 781 -23.61 30.40 -1.02
N ASP A 782 -23.85 31.68 -1.29
CA ASP A 782 -24.73 32.54 -0.49
C ASP A 782 -26.15 32.49 -1.09
N PRO A 783 -27.16 31.96 -0.35
CA PRO A 783 -28.52 31.81 -0.84
C PRO A 783 -29.17 33.13 -1.27
N SER A 784 -28.70 34.29 -0.76
CA SER A 784 -29.24 35.60 -1.10
C SER A 784 -28.81 36.12 -2.47
N ARG A 785 -27.79 35.51 -3.08
CA ARG A 785 -27.19 35.94 -4.35
C ARG A 785 -26.74 34.77 -5.22
N GLN A 786 -27.57 33.73 -5.32
CA GLN A 786 -27.24 32.50 -6.05
C GLN A 786 -26.75 32.72 -7.48
N ASP A 787 -27.28 33.72 -8.19
CA ASP A 787 -26.87 34.08 -9.56
C ASP A 787 -25.41 34.56 -9.67
N ASP A 788 -24.77 34.93 -8.56
CA ASP A 788 -23.35 35.31 -8.53
C ASP A 788 -22.40 34.12 -8.50
N PHE A 789 -22.90 32.89 -8.30
CA PHE A 789 -22.08 31.70 -8.17
C PHE A 789 -22.18 30.81 -9.39
N ILE A 790 -21.03 30.34 -9.87
CA ILE A 790 -20.95 29.43 -11.02
C ILE A 790 -20.17 28.17 -10.66
N SER A 791 -20.59 27.07 -11.25
CA SER A 791 -19.87 25.79 -11.21
C SER A 791 -19.32 25.48 -12.61
N ILE A 792 -18.05 25.08 -12.65
CA ILE A 792 -17.37 24.65 -13.87
C ILE A 792 -17.08 23.17 -13.71
N SER A 793 -17.90 22.33 -14.34
CA SER A 793 -17.68 20.89 -14.36
C SER A 793 -16.43 20.54 -15.18
N GLY A 794 -15.88 19.35 -14.95
CA GLY A 794 -14.79 18.82 -15.77
C GLY A 794 -15.12 18.89 -17.26
N SER A 795 -16.29 18.38 -17.68
CA SER A 795 -16.73 18.42 -19.09
C SER A 795 -16.78 19.84 -19.66
N LYS A 796 -17.26 20.83 -18.90
CA LYS A 796 -17.28 22.23 -19.33
C LYS A 796 -15.86 22.78 -19.48
N MET A 797 -14.96 22.46 -18.55
CA MET A 797 -13.54 22.84 -18.62
C MET A 797 -12.86 22.26 -19.85
N ARG A 798 -13.07 20.97 -20.17
CA ARG A 798 -12.51 20.32 -21.37
C ARG A 798 -12.95 21.02 -22.66
N GLN A 799 -14.24 21.35 -22.78
CA GLN A 799 -14.78 22.07 -23.95
C GLN A 799 -14.18 23.47 -24.10
N LEU A 800 -14.06 24.23 -23.01
CA LEU A 800 -13.42 25.55 -23.02
C LEU A 800 -11.94 25.45 -23.41
N ALA A 801 -11.22 24.45 -22.89
CA ALA A 801 -9.81 24.27 -23.19
C ALA A 801 -9.59 23.91 -24.67
N ALA A 802 -10.41 23.02 -25.24
CA ALA A 802 -10.39 22.68 -26.67
C ALA A 802 -10.67 23.90 -27.57
N GLN A 803 -11.52 24.83 -27.12
CA GLN A 803 -11.79 26.09 -27.84
C GLN A 803 -10.71 27.17 -27.63
N GLY A 804 -9.68 26.89 -26.82
CA GLY A 804 -8.64 27.87 -26.48
C GLY A 804 -9.16 29.08 -25.71
N ALA A 805 -10.17 28.88 -24.85
CA ALA A 805 -10.86 29.95 -24.14
C ALA A 805 -9.88 30.90 -23.45
N LYS A 806 -10.13 32.20 -23.59
CA LYS A 806 -9.31 33.25 -22.97
C LYS A 806 -9.91 33.71 -21.63
N PRO A 807 -9.17 34.43 -20.78
CA PRO A 807 -9.73 35.00 -19.56
C PRO A 807 -11.00 35.82 -19.83
N CYS A 808 -12.04 35.61 -19.02
CA CYS A 808 -13.30 36.35 -19.15
C CYS A 808 -13.10 37.87 -18.94
N PRO A 809 -13.96 38.70 -19.54
CA PRO A 809 -14.05 40.11 -19.19
C PRO A 809 -14.48 40.30 -17.72
N ASN A 810 -14.35 41.52 -17.19
CA ASN A 810 -14.69 41.84 -15.79
C ASN A 810 -16.11 41.43 -15.38
N ASP A 811 -17.08 41.50 -16.30
CA ASP A 811 -18.43 40.97 -16.09
C ASP A 811 -18.51 39.54 -16.62
N ILE A 812 -18.50 38.56 -15.71
CA ILE A 812 -18.40 37.15 -16.06
C ILE A 812 -19.76 36.65 -16.57
N PRO A 813 -19.84 36.17 -17.83
CA PRO A 813 -21.09 35.70 -18.41
C PRO A 813 -21.57 34.40 -17.74
N SER A 814 -22.88 34.23 -17.64
CA SER A 814 -23.48 33.00 -17.09
C SER A 814 -23.24 31.78 -17.99
N ASP A 815 -23.17 31.99 -19.31
CA ASP A 815 -22.84 30.96 -20.30
C ASP A 815 -21.39 31.12 -20.78
N LEU A 816 -20.48 30.49 -20.05
CA LEU A 816 -19.04 30.51 -20.34
C LEU A 816 -18.69 29.88 -21.70
N LEU A 817 -19.44 28.87 -22.13
CA LEU A 817 -19.19 28.15 -23.39
C LEU A 817 -19.53 29.04 -24.58
N ALA A 818 -20.70 29.70 -24.54
CA ALA A 818 -21.08 30.65 -25.59
C ALA A 818 -20.12 31.85 -25.66
N ALA A 819 -19.58 32.29 -24.52
CA ALA A 819 -18.61 33.38 -24.46
C ALA A 819 -17.16 32.95 -24.76
N ASN A 820 -16.89 31.64 -24.86
CA ASN A 820 -15.56 31.04 -24.96
C ASN A 820 -14.52 31.70 -24.03
N CYS A 821 -14.87 31.78 -22.74
CA CYS A 821 -13.98 32.39 -21.75
C CYS A 821 -13.91 31.61 -20.45
N ILE A 822 -12.77 31.72 -19.75
CA ILE A 822 -12.55 31.11 -18.44
C ILE A 822 -12.47 32.20 -17.35
N PRO A 823 -13.18 32.07 -16.21
CA PRO A 823 -13.13 33.08 -15.17
C PRO A 823 -11.71 33.32 -14.62
N PRO A 824 -11.32 34.59 -14.38
CA PRO A 824 -10.00 34.90 -13.85
C PRO A 824 -9.77 34.25 -12.49
N GLY A 825 -8.59 33.68 -12.27
CA GLY A 825 -8.26 32.98 -11.03
C GLY A 825 -8.88 31.59 -10.87
N PHE A 826 -9.66 31.09 -11.84
CA PHE A 826 -10.11 29.69 -11.83
C PHE A 826 -8.95 28.70 -11.98
N MET A 827 -7.93 29.05 -12.75
CA MET A 827 -6.66 28.35 -12.85
C MET A 827 -5.56 29.39 -13.06
N VAL A 828 -4.33 29.09 -12.65
CA VAL A 828 -3.16 29.90 -13.01
C VAL A 828 -3.03 29.96 -14.54
N GLN A 829 -2.58 31.09 -15.09
CA GLN A 829 -2.67 31.30 -16.54
C GLN A 829 -1.79 30.31 -17.31
N THR A 830 -0.54 30.10 -16.87
CA THR A 830 0.35 29.13 -17.53
C THR A 830 -0.19 27.70 -17.45
N GLY A 831 -0.81 27.34 -16.31
CA GLY A 831 -1.49 26.06 -16.14
C GLY A 831 -2.69 25.89 -17.07
N TRP A 832 -3.46 26.95 -17.30
CA TRP A 832 -4.58 26.92 -18.27
C TRP A 832 -4.06 26.76 -19.70
N ASP A 833 -3.00 27.48 -20.06
CA ASP A 833 -2.40 27.40 -21.39
C ASP A 833 -1.85 25.99 -21.70
N ILE A 834 -1.26 25.32 -20.70
CA ILE A 834 -0.82 23.91 -20.81
C ILE A 834 -2.01 22.97 -21.09
N VAL A 835 -3.12 23.15 -20.38
CA VAL A 835 -4.33 22.32 -20.57
C VAL A 835 -4.97 22.62 -21.93
N CYS A 836 -4.99 23.87 -22.38
CA CYS A 836 -5.39 24.24 -23.74
C CYS A 836 -4.52 23.59 -24.80
N ASP A 837 -3.19 23.63 -24.67
CA ASP A 837 -2.26 22.99 -25.62
C ASP A 837 -2.57 21.50 -25.79
N TYR A 838 -2.81 20.79 -24.68
CA TYR A 838 -3.22 19.39 -24.72
C TYR A 838 -4.51 19.20 -25.51
N TYR A 839 -5.61 19.87 -25.13
CA TYR A 839 -6.91 19.65 -25.76
C TYR A 839 -6.97 20.13 -27.22
N GLN A 840 -6.15 21.10 -27.62
CA GLN A 840 -6.08 21.58 -29.00
C GLN A 840 -5.22 20.68 -29.90
N ASN A 841 -4.32 19.89 -29.31
CA ASN A 841 -3.36 19.06 -30.04
C ASN A 841 -3.44 17.58 -29.67
N VAL A 842 -4.54 17.14 -29.06
CA VAL A 842 -4.71 15.76 -28.56
C VAL A 842 -4.60 14.70 -29.66
N ASP A 843 -5.01 15.04 -30.89
CA ASP A 843 -4.95 14.13 -32.04
C ASP A 843 -3.62 14.19 -32.82
N THR A 844 -2.72 15.12 -32.47
CA THR A 844 -1.49 15.38 -33.23
C THR A 844 -0.21 14.85 -32.58
N LYS A 845 -0.28 14.51 -31.29
CA LYS A 845 0.82 13.94 -30.52
C LYS A 845 0.33 12.65 -29.89
N GLU A 846 1.24 11.70 -29.72
CA GLU A 846 0.96 10.51 -28.92
C GLU A 846 0.94 10.89 -27.43
N TRP A 847 -0.25 11.14 -26.89
CA TRP A 847 -0.43 11.41 -25.46
C TRP A 847 -0.74 10.13 -24.71
N VAL A 848 0.07 9.82 -23.70
CA VAL A 848 -0.16 8.67 -22.82
C VAL A 848 -0.81 9.16 -21.52
N PRO A 849 -1.99 8.66 -21.11
CA PRO A 849 -2.70 9.22 -19.96
C PRO A 849 -1.96 9.03 -18.61
N TRP A 850 -1.05 8.06 -18.54
CA TRP A 850 -0.27 7.67 -17.36
C TRP A 850 1.21 7.42 -17.67
N SER A 851 2.01 7.15 -16.65
CA SER A 851 3.42 6.76 -16.81
C SER A 851 3.58 5.44 -17.56
N LYS A 852 4.20 5.46 -18.74
CA LYS A 852 4.61 4.25 -19.46
C LYS A 852 6.15 4.25 -19.58
N PRO A 853 6.83 3.13 -19.29
CA PRO A 853 8.28 3.06 -19.46
C PRO A 853 8.67 3.41 -20.90
N VAL A 854 9.64 4.30 -21.04
CA VAL A 854 10.34 4.62 -22.28
C VAL A 854 11.67 3.89 -22.24
N ILE A 855 11.89 3.01 -23.22
CA ILE A 855 13.08 2.16 -23.30
C ILE A 855 13.70 2.34 -24.69
N GLU A 856 15.02 2.45 -24.71
CA GLU A 856 15.80 2.33 -25.94
C GLU A 856 16.13 0.84 -26.14
N PRO A 857 15.64 0.19 -27.19
CA PRO A 857 15.85 -1.24 -27.37
C PRO A 857 17.32 -1.48 -27.71
N PRO A 858 17.94 -2.58 -27.22
CA PRO A 858 19.24 -2.99 -27.71
C PRO A 858 19.10 -3.38 -29.19
N ILE A 859 19.92 -2.77 -30.04
CA ILE A 859 19.94 -3.03 -31.49
C ILE A 859 21.32 -3.53 -31.94
N ALA A 860 21.34 -4.36 -32.98
CA ALA A 860 22.56 -4.96 -33.49
C ALA A 860 23.49 -3.93 -34.15
N PRO A 861 24.82 -4.18 -34.21
CA PRO A 861 25.73 -3.39 -35.03
C PRO A 861 25.26 -3.32 -36.48
N HIS A 862 25.57 -2.22 -37.17
CA HIS A 862 25.15 -1.96 -38.56
C HIS A 862 23.64 -1.83 -38.75
N THR A 863 22.89 -1.54 -37.70
CA THR A 863 21.49 -1.12 -37.76
C THR A 863 21.34 0.31 -37.25
N ASN A 864 20.22 0.96 -37.60
CA ASN A 864 19.85 2.29 -37.11
C ASN A 864 18.37 2.32 -36.74
N ALA A 865 18.08 2.58 -35.47
CA ALA A 865 16.73 2.81 -35.00
C ALA A 865 16.28 4.25 -35.29
N ASP A 866 15.05 4.40 -35.77
CA ASP A 866 14.36 5.67 -35.93
C ASP A 866 12.96 5.54 -35.30
N GLY A 867 12.45 6.64 -34.72
CA GLY A 867 11.23 6.61 -33.89
C GLY A 867 11.45 6.10 -32.45
N THR A 868 10.34 5.83 -31.75
CA THR A 868 10.35 5.40 -30.33
C THR A 868 9.88 3.95 -30.21
N PHE A 869 10.68 3.07 -29.61
CA PHE A 869 10.31 1.66 -29.47
C PHE A 869 8.98 1.48 -28.73
N GLY A 870 8.16 0.52 -29.20
CA GLY A 870 6.82 0.30 -28.66
C GLY A 870 5.75 1.25 -29.20
N THR A 871 6.07 2.06 -30.22
CA THR A 871 5.15 2.97 -30.94
C THR A 871 5.15 2.67 -32.44
N ALA A 872 4.07 3.06 -33.12
CA ALA A 872 3.86 2.85 -34.55
C ALA A 872 5.01 3.37 -35.45
N PRO A 873 5.62 4.55 -35.18
CA PRO A 873 6.70 5.07 -36.02
C PRO A 873 8.07 4.38 -35.85
N PHE A 874 8.21 3.40 -34.95
CA PHE A 874 9.51 2.75 -34.75
C PHE A 874 9.90 1.90 -35.95
N GLN A 875 11.13 2.10 -36.42
CA GLN A 875 11.73 1.29 -37.49
C GLN A 875 13.20 1.03 -37.22
N LEU A 876 13.65 -0.17 -37.56
CA LEU A 876 15.05 -0.58 -37.51
C LEU A 876 15.58 -0.83 -38.92
N GLY A 877 16.34 0.12 -39.44
CA GLY A 877 16.99 0.01 -40.74
C GLY A 877 18.35 -0.69 -40.66
N PHE A 878 18.77 -1.35 -41.75
CA PHE A 878 20.05 -2.04 -41.85
C PHE A 878 21.01 -1.28 -42.75
N THR A 879 22.31 -1.46 -42.50
CA THR A 879 23.39 -0.94 -43.33
C THR A 879 24.36 -2.04 -43.71
N ASP A 880 24.85 -2.02 -44.94
CA ASP A 880 25.89 -2.94 -45.38
C ASP A 880 27.18 -2.66 -44.57
N PRO A 881 27.79 -3.69 -43.95
CA PRO A 881 28.93 -3.50 -43.05
C PRO A 881 30.20 -3.03 -43.75
N THR A 882 30.28 -3.14 -45.09
CA THR A 882 31.46 -2.76 -45.88
C THR A 882 31.33 -1.35 -46.46
N THR A 883 30.12 -0.97 -46.87
CA THR A 883 29.83 0.26 -47.62
C THR A 883 29.08 1.30 -46.79
N ALA A 884 28.51 0.92 -45.65
CA ALA A 884 27.64 1.72 -44.78
C ALA A 884 26.40 2.31 -45.50
N LYS A 885 26.03 1.76 -46.66
CA LYS A 885 24.80 2.13 -47.36
C LYS A 885 23.61 1.38 -46.78
N PRO A 886 22.38 1.92 -46.89
CA PRO A 886 21.17 1.17 -46.55
C PRO A 886 21.14 -0.18 -47.27
N ALA A 887 20.74 -1.22 -46.55
CA ALA A 887 20.64 -2.59 -47.04
C ALA A 887 19.33 -3.19 -46.56
N SER A 888 18.75 -4.09 -47.36
CA SER A 888 17.58 -4.86 -46.98
C SER A 888 17.96 -6.11 -46.21
N PRO A 889 17.40 -6.33 -45.00
CA PRO A 889 17.59 -7.59 -44.27
C PRO A 889 17.00 -8.77 -45.05
N TRP A 890 15.94 -8.55 -45.84
CA TRP A 890 15.32 -9.60 -46.64
C TRP A 890 16.12 -9.95 -47.90
N HIS A 891 16.63 -8.96 -48.64
CA HIS A 891 17.19 -9.18 -49.97
C HIS A 891 18.71 -9.19 -50.03
N ASP A 892 19.38 -8.32 -49.27
CA ASP A 892 20.82 -8.09 -49.39
C ASP A 892 21.66 -9.02 -48.49
N VAL A 893 21.04 -9.66 -47.50
CA VAL A 893 21.70 -10.65 -46.64
C VAL A 893 21.66 -12.02 -47.33
N PRO A 894 22.81 -12.66 -47.63
CA PRO A 894 22.78 -13.95 -48.32
C PRO A 894 22.24 -15.06 -47.40
N LEU A 895 21.38 -15.93 -47.92
CA LEU A 895 20.82 -17.06 -47.17
C LEU A 895 21.91 -18.02 -46.64
N ASP A 896 22.88 -18.40 -47.48
CA ASP A 896 23.94 -19.34 -47.14
C ASP A 896 25.15 -18.64 -46.46
N PRO A 897 25.49 -18.99 -45.20
CA PRO A 897 26.66 -18.47 -44.50
C PRO A 897 27.98 -19.11 -44.92
N GLY A 898 27.98 -20.18 -45.71
CA GLY A 898 29.17 -20.92 -46.14
C GLY A 898 29.74 -21.85 -45.05
N LEU A 899 28.88 -22.33 -44.14
CA LEU A 899 29.27 -23.12 -42.97
C LEU A 899 28.91 -24.62 -43.04
N GLY A 900 28.34 -25.07 -44.16
CA GLY A 900 27.95 -26.45 -44.41
C GLY A 900 26.45 -26.63 -44.63
N ASP A 901 26.06 -27.82 -45.07
CA ASP A 901 24.67 -28.15 -45.39
C ASP A 901 23.76 -28.02 -44.16
N GLY A 902 22.58 -27.43 -44.34
CA GLY A 902 21.57 -27.24 -43.29
C GLY A 902 21.84 -26.12 -42.28
N VAL A 903 22.82 -25.25 -42.57
CA VAL A 903 23.10 -24.04 -41.79
C VAL A 903 22.75 -22.79 -42.61
N PHE A 904 21.96 -21.88 -42.06
CA PHE A 904 21.49 -20.68 -42.75
C PHE A 904 21.72 -19.41 -41.91
N ARG A 905 21.74 -18.24 -42.56
CA ARG A 905 21.65 -16.97 -41.84
C ARG A 905 20.21 -16.77 -41.36
N PHE A 906 20.08 -16.34 -40.11
CA PHE A 906 18.83 -15.99 -39.46
C PHE A 906 18.94 -14.56 -38.96
N ILE A 907 17.88 -13.78 -39.17
CA ILE A 907 17.78 -12.39 -38.74
C ILE A 907 16.79 -12.32 -37.59
N VAL A 908 17.24 -11.81 -36.44
CA VAL A 908 16.41 -11.70 -35.25
C VAL A 908 15.49 -10.48 -35.37
N GLU A 909 14.19 -10.71 -35.34
CA GLU A 909 13.18 -9.65 -35.31
C GLU A 909 12.65 -9.42 -33.90
N ILE A 910 12.33 -10.50 -33.19
CA ILE A 910 11.84 -10.45 -31.81
C ILE A 910 12.81 -11.24 -30.93
N PRO A 911 13.62 -10.55 -30.11
CA PRO A 911 14.42 -11.18 -29.07
C PRO A 911 13.59 -12.05 -28.14
N MET A 912 14.19 -13.15 -27.66
CA MET A 912 13.59 -13.95 -26.59
C MET A 912 13.18 -13.08 -25.39
N TYR A 913 12.06 -13.41 -24.77
CA TYR A 913 11.40 -12.69 -23.67
C TYR A 913 10.72 -11.36 -24.04
N GLN A 914 10.99 -10.78 -25.22
CA GLN A 914 10.28 -9.58 -25.67
C GLN A 914 8.96 -9.95 -26.32
N THR A 915 7.94 -9.11 -26.16
CA THR A 915 6.60 -9.39 -26.67
C THR A 915 6.15 -8.48 -27.79
N ALA A 916 6.85 -7.37 -28.06
CA ALA A 916 6.55 -6.52 -29.21
C ALA A 916 6.63 -7.35 -30.49
N LYS A 917 5.54 -7.39 -31.26
CA LYS A 917 5.51 -8.12 -32.54
C LYS A 917 6.23 -7.26 -33.57
N MET A 918 7.47 -7.63 -33.88
CA MET A 918 8.37 -6.93 -34.79
C MET A 918 8.57 -7.78 -36.03
N GLU A 919 8.42 -7.19 -37.20
CA GLU A 919 8.47 -7.89 -38.50
C GLU A 919 9.10 -6.99 -39.57
N VAL A 920 9.76 -7.61 -40.54
CA VAL A 920 10.27 -6.93 -41.73
C VAL A 920 9.12 -6.48 -42.61
N MET A 921 9.09 -5.19 -42.94
CA MET A 921 8.06 -4.62 -43.80
C MET A 921 8.41 -4.81 -45.28
N LYS A 922 7.60 -5.58 -45.99
CA LYS A 922 7.84 -5.96 -47.40
C LYS A 922 7.68 -4.80 -48.38
N ASP A 923 6.84 -3.82 -48.05
CA ASP A 923 6.43 -2.69 -48.88
C ASP A 923 7.24 -1.40 -48.63
N VAL A 924 7.99 -1.34 -47.53
CA VAL A 924 8.82 -0.19 -47.17
C VAL A 924 10.23 -0.32 -47.76
N ALA A 925 10.79 0.80 -48.24
CA ALA A 925 12.13 0.83 -48.84
C ALA A 925 13.20 0.27 -47.90
N PHE A 926 14.01 -0.67 -48.42
CA PHE A 926 15.03 -1.42 -47.68
C PHE A 926 14.49 -2.35 -46.58
N ASN A 927 13.19 -2.65 -46.57
CA ASN A 927 12.53 -3.61 -45.68
C ASN A 927 12.97 -3.54 -44.20
N PRO A 928 12.81 -2.38 -43.53
CA PRO A 928 13.16 -2.28 -42.11
C PRO A 928 12.30 -3.20 -41.25
N ILE A 929 12.80 -3.56 -40.06
CA ILE A 929 12.00 -4.21 -39.03
C ILE A 929 11.14 -3.14 -38.36
N MET A 930 9.82 -3.32 -38.34
CA MET A 930 8.85 -2.39 -37.73
C MET A 930 7.88 -3.16 -36.84
N GLN A 931 7.19 -2.44 -35.96
CA GLN A 931 6.21 -3.07 -35.07
C GLN A 931 4.87 -3.28 -35.80
N ASP A 932 4.33 -4.50 -35.74
CA ASP A 932 2.99 -4.81 -36.27
C ASP A 932 1.91 -3.99 -35.56
N GLU A 933 0.88 -3.61 -36.32
CA GLU A 933 -0.24 -2.82 -35.85
C GLU A 933 -1.57 -3.54 -35.99
N SER A 934 -2.41 -3.45 -34.96
CA SER A 934 -3.81 -3.86 -35.03
C SER A 934 -4.72 -2.71 -34.67
N LYS A 935 -5.59 -2.31 -35.61
CA LYS A 935 -6.53 -1.17 -35.43
C LYS A 935 -5.80 0.12 -35.03
N GLY A 936 -4.63 0.38 -35.62
CA GLY A 936 -3.79 1.55 -35.35
C GLY A 936 -3.13 1.55 -33.97
N LYS A 937 -2.92 0.38 -33.37
CA LYS A 937 -2.22 0.22 -32.10
C LYS A 937 -1.09 -0.81 -32.25
N PRO A 938 0.09 -0.55 -31.65
CA PRO A 938 1.19 -1.50 -31.68
C PRO A 938 0.81 -2.82 -31.00
N ARG A 939 1.17 -3.94 -31.62
CA ARG A 939 0.79 -5.28 -31.18
C ARG A 939 1.88 -5.93 -30.30
N TYR A 940 1.43 -6.72 -29.33
CA TYR A 940 2.27 -7.45 -28.38
C TYR A 940 1.72 -8.86 -28.15
N TYR A 941 2.60 -9.85 -27.97
CA TYR A 941 2.20 -11.16 -27.46
C TYR A 941 1.79 -11.06 -25.99
N THR A 942 0.61 -11.59 -25.65
CA THR A 942 0.08 -11.53 -24.27
C THR A 942 -0.24 -12.91 -23.67
N TYR A 943 -0.03 -13.99 -24.44
CA TYR A 943 -0.27 -15.36 -23.99
C TYR A 943 0.72 -15.85 -22.93
N GLY A 944 1.96 -15.37 -22.98
CA GLY A 944 3.04 -15.69 -22.06
C GLY A 944 4.34 -15.03 -22.48
N VAL A 945 5.44 -15.34 -21.80
CA VAL A 945 6.78 -14.86 -22.17
C VAL A 945 7.33 -15.72 -23.31
N PRO A 946 7.68 -15.15 -24.48
CA PRO A 946 8.33 -15.90 -25.56
C PRO A 946 9.66 -16.52 -25.10
N PHE A 947 9.86 -17.80 -25.38
CA PHE A 947 10.99 -18.60 -24.90
C PHE A 947 11.95 -19.04 -26.02
N PHE A 948 11.83 -18.37 -27.17
CA PHE A 948 12.63 -18.52 -28.38
C PHE A 948 12.92 -17.12 -28.93
N ASN A 949 13.98 -16.96 -29.71
CA ASN A 949 14.14 -15.79 -30.57
C ASN A 949 13.32 -16.02 -31.85
N TYR A 950 12.68 -14.98 -32.36
CA TYR A 950 11.87 -15.05 -33.58
C TYR A 950 12.44 -14.15 -34.66
N GLY A 951 12.25 -14.54 -35.91
CA GLY A 951 12.56 -13.73 -37.07
C GLY A 951 12.53 -14.57 -38.34
N LEU A 952 13.36 -14.22 -39.34
CA LEU A 952 13.26 -14.81 -40.68
C LEU A 952 14.57 -15.37 -41.24
N LEU A 953 14.44 -16.22 -42.26
CA LEU A 953 15.52 -16.55 -43.19
C LEU A 953 15.54 -15.57 -44.37
N PRO A 954 16.64 -14.86 -44.64
CA PRO A 954 16.69 -13.90 -45.72
C PRO A 954 16.66 -14.61 -47.07
N GLN A 955 16.26 -13.90 -48.12
CA GLN A 955 16.15 -14.42 -49.49
C GLN A 955 15.19 -15.62 -49.62
N THR A 956 14.15 -15.68 -48.79
CA THR A 956 13.08 -16.68 -48.88
C THR A 956 11.73 -15.98 -49.02
N TRP A 957 10.73 -16.63 -49.61
CA TRP A 957 9.39 -16.09 -49.73
C TRP A 957 8.36 -17.21 -49.86
N GLU A 958 7.32 -17.18 -49.04
CA GLU A 958 6.20 -18.12 -49.06
C GLU A 958 5.12 -17.63 -50.04
N ASP A 959 5.07 -18.25 -51.21
CA ASP A 959 4.23 -17.80 -52.32
C ASP A 959 2.73 -18.16 -52.11
N PRO A 960 1.81 -17.17 -52.00
CA PRO A 960 0.38 -17.43 -51.77
C PRO A 960 -0.34 -18.05 -52.99
N PHE A 961 0.25 -17.95 -54.19
CA PHE A 961 -0.32 -18.52 -55.42
C PHE A 961 0.03 -20.00 -55.59
N LEU A 962 1.03 -20.51 -54.86
CA LEU A 962 1.43 -21.90 -54.91
C LEU A 962 0.71 -22.73 -53.84
N LYS A 963 -0.37 -23.37 -54.25
CA LYS A 963 -1.22 -24.15 -53.34
C LYS A 963 -0.67 -25.54 -53.05
N ASP A 964 -0.70 -25.94 -51.80
CA ASP A 964 -0.42 -27.30 -51.34
C ASP A 964 -1.50 -28.30 -51.82
N LYS A 965 -1.42 -29.56 -51.35
CA LYS A 965 -2.37 -30.61 -51.71
C LYS A 965 -3.77 -30.38 -51.12
N GLU A 966 -3.87 -29.63 -50.04
CA GLU A 966 -5.11 -29.29 -49.35
C GLU A 966 -5.74 -27.98 -49.87
N GLY A 967 -5.00 -27.22 -50.68
CA GLY A 967 -5.44 -25.99 -51.35
C GLY A 967 -5.00 -24.68 -50.67
N HIS A 968 -4.13 -24.74 -49.67
CA HIS A 968 -3.58 -23.57 -48.96
C HIS A 968 -2.35 -23.03 -49.68
N GLY A 969 -2.25 -21.70 -49.84
CA GLY A 969 -1.05 -21.03 -50.35
C GLY A 969 -0.15 -20.57 -49.21
N GLY A 970 1.08 -20.14 -49.49
CA GLY A 970 1.94 -19.51 -48.47
C GLY A 970 1.33 -18.23 -47.88
N ASP A 971 1.84 -17.79 -46.74
CA ASP A 971 1.40 -16.58 -46.00
C ASP A 971 1.91 -15.25 -46.58
N ASN A 972 2.55 -15.29 -47.75
CA ASN A 972 3.08 -14.14 -48.46
C ASN A 972 4.29 -13.45 -47.76
N ASP A 973 4.90 -14.08 -46.77
CA ASP A 973 6.00 -13.53 -45.98
C ASP A 973 7.36 -14.23 -46.23
N PRO A 974 8.49 -13.65 -45.79
CA PRO A 974 9.75 -14.37 -45.66
C PRO A 974 9.60 -15.54 -44.67
N LEU A 975 10.32 -16.64 -44.90
CA LEU A 975 10.17 -17.86 -44.12
C LEU A 975 10.56 -17.65 -42.65
N ASP A 976 9.62 -17.93 -41.75
CA ASP A 976 9.74 -17.69 -40.32
C ASP A 976 10.59 -18.72 -39.58
N VAL A 977 11.26 -18.28 -38.53
CA VAL A 977 12.17 -19.09 -37.71
C VAL A 977 11.93 -18.87 -36.22
N MET A 978 11.77 -19.96 -35.49
CA MET A 978 11.83 -20.02 -34.04
C MET A 978 13.18 -20.60 -33.60
N GLU A 979 14.10 -19.74 -33.16
CA GLU A 979 15.43 -20.13 -32.68
C GLU A 979 15.39 -20.44 -31.18
N VAL A 980 15.69 -21.69 -30.81
CA VAL A 980 15.47 -22.25 -29.46
C VAL A 980 16.76 -22.36 -28.61
N GLY A 981 17.79 -21.59 -28.94
CA GLY A 981 19.05 -21.53 -28.20
C GLY A 981 18.92 -20.92 -26.81
N ASP A 982 20.00 -20.93 -26.03
CA ASP A 982 19.97 -20.44 -24.64
C ASP A 982 19.98 -18.91 -24.56
N GLY A 983 18.88 -18.30 -24.14
CA GLY A 983 18.81 -16.87 -23.85
C GLY A 983 18.67 -15.95 -25.08
N PRO A 984 18.43 -14.65 -24.82
CA PRO A 984 18.06 -13.69 -25.84
C PRO A 984 19.22 -13.29 -26.76
N LEU A 985 18.89 -13.07 -28.03
CA LEU A 985 19.71 -12.36 -29.01
C LEU A 985 19.25 -10.91 -29.11
N VAL A 986 20.09 -10.06 -29.72
CA VAL A 986 19.76 -8.63 -29.92
C VAL A 986 18.95 -8.46 -31.20
N MET A 987 17.98 -7.55 -31.21
CA MET A 987 17.16 -7.25 -32.39
C MET A 987 18.03 -6.81 -33.58
N GLY A 988 17.74 -7.34 -34.76
CA GLY A 988 18.49 -7.14 -35.99
C GLY A 988 19.81 -7.91 -36.07
N THR A 989 20.14 -8.77 -35.09
CA THR A 989 21.36 -9.57 -35.18
C THR A 989 21.22 -10.60 -36.29
N ILE A 990 22.28 -10.73 -37.09
CA ILE A 990 22.39 -11.78 -38.11
C ILE A 990 23.29 -12.89 -37.54
N VAL A 991 22.74 -14.08 -37.35
CA VAL A 991 23.47 -15.25 -36.82
C VAL A 991 23.32 -16.46 -37.74
N ALA A 992 24.22 -17.43 -37.62
CA ALA A 992 24.08 -18.71 -38.30
C ALA A 992 23.31 -19.70 -37.42
N VAL A 993 22.28 -20.33 -37.98
CA VAL A 993 21.43 -21.32 -37.32
C VAL A 993 21.42 -22.64 -38.09
N LYS A 994 21.36 -23.74 -37.34
CA LYS A 994 21.18 -25.09 -37.86
C LYS A 994 19.72 -25.49 -37.76
N VAL A 995 19.15 -26.00 -38.85
CA VAL A 995 17.74 -26.43 -38.92
C VAL A 995 17.54 -27.76 -38.18
N LEU A 996 16.48 -27.85 -37.40
CA LEU A 996 16.11 -29.06 -36.64
C LEU A 996 14.83 -29.73 -37.16
N GLY A 997 13.92 -28.95 -37.75
CA GLY A 997 12.62 -29.37 -38.27
C GLY A 997 11.73 -28.15 -38.54
N SER A 998 10.45 -28.35 -38.82
CA SER A 998 9.46 -27.27 -38.95
C SER A 998 8.10 -27.65 -38.36
N LEU A 999 7.32 -26.65 -37.99
CA LEU A 999 5.90 -26.76 -37.68
C LEU A 999 5.11 -25.91 -38.68
N GLU A 1000 3.96 -26.41 -39.11
CA GLU A 1000 3.16 -25.78 -40.16
C GLU A 1000 1.83 -25.31 -39.57
N LEU A 1001 1.66 -23.99 -39.51
CA LEU A 1001 0.45 -23.33 -39.03
C LEU A 1001 -0.49 -23.11 -40.20
N ILE A 1002 -1.77 -23.46 -40.04
CA ILE A 1002 -2.81 -23.11 -41.00
C ILE A 1002 -3.59 -21.92 -40.44
N ASP A 1003 -3.40 -20.76 -41.07
CA ASP A 1003 -4.01 -19.49 -40.66
C ASP A 1003 -4.88 -18.93 -41.79
N GLU A 1004 -6.18 -18.78 -41.54
CA GLU A 1004 -7.13 -18.20 -42.50
C GLU A 1004 -7.13 -18.80 -43.94
N GLY A 1005 -6.58 -20.01 -44.12
CA GLY A 1005 -6.46 -20.71 -45.41
C GLY A 1005 -5.09 -20.59 -46.08
N GLU A 1006 -4.12 -19.99 -45.37
CA GLU A 1006 -2.71 -19.88 -45.72
C GLU A 1006 -1.88 -20.84 -44.87
N THR A 1007 -0.78 -21.29 -45.45
CA THR A 1007 0.24 -22.12 -44.83
C THR A 1007 1.38 -21.20 -44.39
N ASP A 1008 1.63 -21.21 -43.08
CA ASP A 1008 2.69 -20.43 -42.43
C ASP A 1008 3.70 -21.41 -41.82
N HIS A 1009 4.88 -21.51 -42.42
CA HIS A 1009 5.91 -22.44 -41.97
C HIS A 1009 6.81 -21.82 -40.91
N LYS A 1010 6.80 -22.40 -39.71
CA LYS A 1010 7.73 -22.05 -38.63
C LYS A 1010 8.91 -23.01 -38.60
N ILE A 1011 10.06 -22.59 -39.12
CA ILE A 1011 11.30 -23.37 -39.06
C ILE A 1011 11.82 -23.37 -37.61
N ILE A 1012 12.08 -24.56 -37.07
CA ILE A 1012 12.71 -24.71 -35.74
C ILE A 1012 14.21 -24.84 -35.94
N ALA A 1013 14.97 -23.94 -35.31
CA ALA A 1013 16.42 -23.86 -35.51
C ALA A 1013 17.18 -23.64 -34.20
N LEU A 1014 18.48 -23.94 -34.23
CA LEU A 1014 19.40 -23.71 -33.12
C LEU A 1014 20.64 -22.99 -33.64
N ARG A 1015 21.01 -21.86 -33.03
CA ARG A 1015 22.23 -21.14 -33.42
C ARG A 1015 23.48 -22.01 -33.25
N VAL A 1016 24.42 -21.89 -34.18
CA VAL A 1016 25.65 -22.72 -34.19
C VAL A 1016 26.59 -22.44 -33.01
N THR A 1017 26.40 -21.30 -32.34
CA THR A 1017 27.15 -20.88 -31.15
C THR A 1017 26.52 -21.34 -29.85
N ASP A 1018 25.38 -22.03 -29.88
CA ASP A 1018 24.75 -22.58 -28.68
C ASP A 1018 25.67 -23.61 -28.00
N PRO A 1019 25.79 -23.62 -26.66
CA PRO A 1019 26.64 -24.59 -25.95
C PRO A 1019 26.35 -26.05 -26.29
N ASN A 1020 25.10 -26.37 -26.64
CA ASN A 1020 24.65 -27.72 -26.99
C ASN A 1020 24.52 -27.94 -28.51
N ALA A 1021 24.94 -26.99 -29.35
CA ALA A 1021 24.82 -27.08 -30.81
C ALA A 1021 25.46 -28.35 -31.41
N ALA A 1022 26.54 -28.86 -30.81
CA ALA A 1022 27.18 -30.09 -31.27
C ALA A 1022 26.34 -31.35 -31.04
N ASN A 1023 25.43 -31.31 -30.05
CA ASN A 1023 24.65 -32.46 -29.59
C ASN A 1023 23.21 -32.46 -30.10
N ILE A 1024 22.66 -31.29 -30.46
CA ILE A 1024 21.27 -31.13 -30.91
C ILE A 1024 21.26 -31.00 -32.43
N ASN A 1025 20.85 -32.03 -33.17
CA ASN A 1025 20.88 -32.04 -34.64
C ASN A 1025 19.50 -32.22 -35.29
N ASN A 1026 18.48 -32.54 -34.51
CA ASN A 1026 17.09 -32.75 -34.93
C ASN A 1026 16.15 -32.54 -33.73
N MET A 1027 14.85 -32.67 -33.93
CA MET A 1027 13.83 -32.50 -32.89
C MET A 1027 13.91 -33.55 -31.76
N ASP A 1028 14.33 -34.79 -32.05
CA ASP A 1028 14.52 -35.83 -31.00
C ASP A 1028 15.67 -35.47 -30.05
N ASP A 1029 16.77 -34.95 -30.60
CA ASP A 1029 17.88 -34.46 -29.77
C ASP A 1029 17.44 -33.22 -28.98
N LEU A 1030 16.69 -32.30 -29.59
CA LEU A 1030 16.15 -31.13 -28.88
C LEU A 1030 15.34 -31.54 -27.67
N GLU A 1031 14.40 -32.48 -27.84
CA GLU A 1031 13.55 -32.97 -26.75
C GLU A 1031 14.37 -33.72 -25.67
N ARG A 1032 15.45 -34.40 -26.05
CA ARG A 1032 16.37 -35.06 -25.09
C ARG A 1032 17.14 -34.06 -24.24
N TYR A 1033 17.64 -32.97 -24.83
CA TYR A 1033 18.47 -31.98 -24.14
C TYR A 1033 17.65 -30.84 -23.52
N LYS A 1034 16.46 -30.56 -24.04
CA LYS A 1034 15.48 -29.58 -23.56
C LYS A 1034 14.09 -30.23 -23.46
N PRO A 1035 13.86 -31.10 -22.45
CA PRO A 1035 12.59 -31.80 -22.29
C PRO A 1035 11.39 -30.84 -22.18
N GLY A 1036 10.31 -31.18 -22.86
CA GLY A 1036 9.07 -30.40 -22.95
C GLY A 1036 9.09 -29.29 -23.99
N MET A 1037 10.22 -29.01 -24.65
CA MET A 1037 10.33 -27.90 -25.61
C MET A 1037 9.35 -28.04 -26.78
N THR A 1038 9.22 -29.24 -27.34
CA THR A 1038 8.35 -29.48 -28.50
C THR A 1038 6.89 -29.24 -28.15
N ALA A 1039 6.42 -29.80 -27.04
CA ALA A 1039 5.04 -29.61 -26.56
C ALA A 1039 4.75 -28.11 -26.30
N ARG A 1040 5.72 -27.39 -25.77
CA ARG A 1040 5.61 -25.97 -25.47
C ARG A 1040 5.54 -25.09 -26.73
N LEU A 1041 6.29 -25.43 -27.79
CA LEU A 1041 6.20 -24.76 -29.10
C LEU A 1041 4.85 -24.99 -29.75
N VAL A 1042 4.36 -26.23 -29.74
CA VAL A 1042 3.04 -26.60 -30.29
C VAL A 1042 1.91 -25.86 -29.58
N ASP A 1043 1.93 -25.83 -28.24
CA ASP A 1043 0.93 -25.09 -27.46
C ASP A 1043 0.98 -23.58 -27.76
N TRP A 1044 2.18 -22.99 -27.79
CA TRP A 1044 2.36 -21.59 -28.14
C TRP A 1044 1.74 -21.26 -29.51
N LEU A 1045 2.10 -21.98 -30.57
CA LEU A 1045 1.61 -21.71 -31.92
C LEU A 1045 0.09 -21.86 -32.05
N LYS A 1046 -0.50 -22.85 -31.35
CA LYS A 1046 -1.96 -23.03 -31.32
C LYS A 1046 -2.67 -21.91 -30.56
N MET A 1047 -2.08 -21.42 -29.48
CA MET A 1047 -2.83 -20.65 -28.49
C MET A 1047 -2.47 -19.17 -28.41
N TYR A 1048 -1.37 -18.70 -28.98
CA TYR A 1048 -0.89 -17.33 -28.72
C TYR A 1048 -1.90 -16.23 -29.07
N LYS A 1049 -2.69 -16.42 -30.14
CA LYS A 1049 -3.72 -15.45 -30.57
C LYS A 1049 -4.98 -15.46 -29.69
N THR A 1050 -5.18 -16.45 -28.83
CA THR A 1050 -6.38 -16.55 -27.97
C THR A 1050 -6.48 -15.41 -26.96
N SER A 1051 -5.33 -14.92 -26.52
CA SER A 1051 -5.21 -13.74 -25.66
C SER A 1051 -5.69 -12.44 -26.34
N ASP A 1052 -5.66 -12.39 -27.68
CA ASP A 1052 -6.23 -11.31 -28.50
C ASP A 1052 -7.74 -11.50 -28.78
N GLY A 1053 -8.38 -12.50 -28.18
CA GLY A 1053 -9.79 -12.85 -28.41
C GLY A 1053 -10.04 -13.60 -29.73
N LYS A 1054 -8.99 -14.03 -30.43
CA LYS A 1054 -9.10 -14.87 -31.63
C LYS A 1054 -9.28 -16.36 -31.25
N PRO A 1055 -9.88 -17.19 -32.12
CA PRO A 1055 -9.92 -18.64 -31.88
C PRO A 1055 -8.50 -19.25 -31.86
N PRO A 1056 -8.32 -20.46 -31.28
CA PRO A 1056 -7.08 -21.21 -31.40
C PRO A 1056 -6.74 -21.49 -32.88
N ASN A 1057 -5.45 -21.42 -33.22
CA ASN A 1057 -4.97 -21.82 -34.54
C ASN A 1057 -4.94 -23.35 -34.69
N SER A 1058 -4.91 -23.81 -35.93
CA SER A 1058 -4.66 -25.22 -36.28
C SER A 1058 -3.25 -25.40 -36.83
N LEU A 1059 -2.62 -26.53 -36.49
CA LEU A 1059 -1.43 -26.99 -37.19
C LEU A 1059 -1.83 -28.05 -38.22
N ALA A 1060 -1.13 -28.12 -39.35
CA ALA A 1060 -1.29 -29.22 -40.30
C ALA A 1060 -0.85 -30.57 -39.68
N GLN A 1061 0.12 -30.51 -38.75
CA GLN A 1061 0.60 -31.62 -37.95
C GLN A 1061 1.02 -31.18 -36.54
N ASP A 1062 0.76 -32.05 -35.56
CA ASP A 1062 1.17 -31.82 -34.17
C ASP A 1062 2.61 -32.28 -33.89
N GLU A 1063 3.16 -33.12 -34.76
CA GLU A 1063 4.56 -33.55 -34.69
C GLU A 1063 5.41 -32.70 -35.67
N PRO A 1064 6.53 -32.12 -35.23
CA PRO A 1064 7.45 -31.42 -36.11
C PRO A 1064 7.93 -32.29 -37.28
N THR A 1065 8.17 -31.68 -38.42
CA THR A 1065 8.75 -32.35 -39.60
C THR A 1065 10.21 -32.76 -39.37
N THR A 1066 10.71 -33.64 -40.23
CA THR A 1066 12.12 -34.02 -40.25
C THR A 1066 13.01 -32.87 -40.78
N VAL A 1067 14.31 -32.94 -40.50
CA VAL A 1067 15.29 -31.98 -41.03
C VAL A 1067 15.21 -31.90 -42.57
N ASP A 1068 15.16 -33.03 -43.26
CA ASP A 1068 15.14 -33.06 -44.73
C ASP A 1068 13.88 -32.38 -45.32
N GLU A 1069 12.73 -32.53 -44.65
CA GLU A 1069 11.48 -31.87 -45.04
C GLU A 1069 11.57 -30.36 -44.81
N ALA A 1070 12.09 -29.91 -43.67
CA ALA A 1070 12.30 -28.49 -43.39
C ALA A 1070 13.30 -27.86 -44.38
N LEU A 1071 14.38 -28.56 -44.73
CA LEU A 1071 15.34 -28.11 -45.76
C LEU A 1071 14.70 -27.99 -47.14
N ALA A 1072 13.77 -28.89 -47.48
CA ALA A 1072 13.03 -28.81 -48.73
C ALA A 1072 12.12 -27.57 -48.80
N VAL A 1073 11.48 -27.20 -47.67
CA VAL A 1073 10.70 -25.96 -47.56
C VAL A 1073 11.60 -24.74 -47.80
N ILE A 1074 12.75 -24.64 -47.10
CA ILE A 1074 13.69 -23.52 -47.25
C ILE A 1074 14.19 -23.39 -48.70
N GLN A 1075 14.56 -24.51 -49.32
CA GLN A 1075 15.01 -24.52 -50.70
C GLN A 1075 13.89 -24.05 -51.65
N HIS A 1076 12.66 -24.51 -51.42
CA HIS A 1076 11.50 -24.12 -52.23
C HIS A 1076 11.20 -22.62 -52.11
N THR A 1077 11.12 -22.09 -50.89
CA THR A 1077 10.86 -20.66 -50.65
C THR A 1077 11.99 -19.77 -51.15
N HIS A 1078 13.24 -20.24 -51.12
CA HIS A 1078 14.36 -19.55 -51.77
C HIS A 1078 14.21 -19.48 -53.30
N GLU A 1079 13.81 -20.58 -53.94
CA GLU A 1079 13.53 -20.61 -55.39
C GLU A 1079 12.34 -19.71 -55.78
N ARG A 1080 11.32 -19.62 -54.92
CA ARG A 1080 10.20 -18.68 -55.09
C ARG A 1080 10.66 -17.24 -54.94
N TRP A 1081 11.45 -16.91 -53.93
CA TRP A 1081 12.05 -15.58 -53.80
C TRP A 1081 12.91 -15.20 -55.01
N GLN A 1082 13.73 -16.12 -55.54
CA GLN A 1082 14.49 -15.88 -56.77
C GLN A 1082 13.57 -15.57 -57.96
N SER A 1083 12.44 -16.27 -58.06
CA SER A 1083 11.42 -16.02 -59.08
C SER A 1083 10.75 -14.66 -58.90
N LEU A 1084 10.47 -14.26 -57.66
CA LEU A 1084 9.93 -12.95 -57.29
C LEU A 1084 10.89 -11.83 -57.72
N MET A 1085 12.16 -11.90 -57.31
CA MET A 1085 13.20 -10.92 -57.68
C MET A 1085 13.47 -10.86 -59.19
N ALA A 1086 13.23 -11.95 -59.93
CA ALA A 1086 13.35 -12.00 -61.38
C ALA A 1086 12.10 -11.46 -62.12
N GLY A 1087 11.04 -11.05 -61.41
CA GLY A 1087 9.76 -10.64 -62.00
C GLY A 1087 9.00 -11.79 -62.68
N GLN A 1088 9.22 -13.02 -62.22
CA GLN A 1088 8.65 -14.26 -62.78
C GLN A 1088 7.58 -14.91 -61.90
N ALA A 1089 7.40 -14.43 -60.67
CA ALA A 1089 6.31 -14.85 -59.79
C ALA A 1089 5.15 -13.85 -59.83
N GLU A 1090 3.93 -14.36 -59.65
CA GLU A 1090 2.73 -13.53 -59.43
C GLU A 1090 2.74 -13.06 -57.97
N HIS A 1091 2.46 -11.78 -57.72
CA HIS A 1091 2.28 -11.21 -56.39
C HIS A 1091 1.24 -10.09 -56.48
N ASP A 1092 0.52 -9.83 -55.38
CA ASP A 1092 -0.60 -8.87 -55.30
C ASP A 1092 -0.33 -7.68 -54.37
N GLU A 1093 0.80 -7.68 -53.66
CA GLU A 1093 1.27 -6.58 -52.81
C GLU A 1093 2.34 -5.71 -53.50
N ASP A 1094 2.41 -4.44 -53.12
CA ASP A 1094 3.41 -3.47 -53.59
C ASP A 1094 4.76 -3.67 -52.87
N PHE A 1095 5.37 -4.84 -53.05
CA PHE A 1095 6.68 -5.14 -52.46
C PHE A 1095 7.78 -4.20 -52.95
N TRP A 1096 8.65 -3.79 -52.03
CA TRP A 1096 9.92 -3.21 -52.38
C TRP A 1096 10.90 -4.33 -52.76
N LEU A 1097 11.15 -4.52 -54.05
CA LEU A 1097 12.07 -5.55 -54.59
C LEU A 1097 13.43 -4.97 -55.04
N GLY A 1098 13.72 -3.73 -54.61
CA GLY A 1098 14.88 -2.95 -55.04
C GLY A 1098 14.69 -2.30 -56.42
N GLU A 1099 14.84 -0.97 -56.50
CA GLU A 1099 14.95 -0.26 -57.79
C GLU A 1099 16.24 0.58 -57.87
N THR A 1100 16.86 0.52 -59.05
CA THR A 1100 17.90 1.44 -59.54
C THR A 1100 17.37 2.88 -59.65
N PRO A 1101 18.18 3.91 -59.35
CA PRO A 1101 17.77 5.31 -59.25
C PRO A 1101 17.49 6.00 -60.62
N GLU A 1102 16.50 5.55 -61.40
CA GLU A 1102 16.15 6.19 -62.69
C GLU A 1102 14.70 6.66 -62.87
N THR A 1103 13.85 6.60 -61.85
CA THR A 1103 12.46 7.13 -61.96
C THR A 1103 12.05 8.13 -60.88
N ALA A 1104 12.85 8.34 -59.83
CA ALA A 1104 12.57 9.32 -58.76
C ALA A 1104 13.03 10.76 -59.08
N ALA A 1105 12.80 11.23 -60.31
CA ALA A 1105 12.85 12.66 -60.64
C ALA A 1105 11.42 13.20 -60.73
N GLY A 1106 10.74 13.27 -59.60
CA GLY A 1106 9.39 13.79 -59.51
C GLY A 1106 8.97 13.93 -58.06
N ASP A 1107 8.98 15.17 -57.60
CA ASP A 1107 8.34 15.66 -56.37
C ASP A 1107 9.11 15.42 -55.06
N GLY A 1108 9.82 16.50 -54.69
CA GLY A 1108 10.59 16.59 -53.46
C GLY A 1108 9.72 16.73 -52.21
N TRP A 1109 10.30 16.22 -51.12
CA TRP A 1109 10.04 16.65 -49.76
C TRP A 1109 11.02 17.75 -49.36
#